data_AF-A0A545SMK2-F1
#
_entry.id   AF-A0A545SMK2-F1
#
_cell.length_a   1.000
_cell.length_b   1.000
_cell.length_c   1.000
_cell.angle_alpha   90.00
_cell.angle_beta   90.00
_cell.angle_gamma   90.00
#
_symmetry.space_group_name_H-M   'P 1'
#
loop_
_entity.id
_entity.type
_entity.pdbx_description
1 polymer ?
#
loop_
_entity_poly.entity_id
_entity_poly.type
_entity_poly.pdbx_seq_one_letter_code
_entity_poly.pdbx_strand_id
1 'polypeptide(L)'
;MVKHSETFRLIGFEAPADLETGICTALYAAHPLSNQVFLASPEIEGDRTSSIAFFEEVVPEQDIHYLMSEECREVSIGEPWRDAFLIRGKFCFGTTNELLAAIDSEGGLGSGFPLTALDLLSSQAGGKRKEALSTAYEFLNEKIGHKTAKRWLVETYLRGQILVNLRQDLSVVNASLSTLEALRQLHLTLDTESNLIAINLLHLPDGMASEELAVIKALTTNRAVTELLNELPLGRNKPSLVVNFGKPTVPKHYVPKPVLIVPYGPEAEKLAQHFQKTRQDQGFVVDRSWPGQMFDVWRDDAVDHLSTKELKGYSIVVAVVSERSEELRINPSLAALEEMLQHNDAPELIVAPILPPSRPSRHLSLDRQASLFDGSLGQTLLDTSFVRSPGWVGDHTKSLTRRLSDHIEKACLLLLSEPEVLDRVSNRKNRQTDGILCVYPSKLSKHVKSEFDYLSEAVAFSTLSEKRIARAFLEHRHSLSSKLARESGNYDVALRPMKPSNFEALAEQSWTMASKHFAPGFEVNSIENETNFPRSKQYIPYSKADLLLFSEPRKRRFIITAETPNLELIRYAEETGRQAMRYTDKHSLRRFSDTSREQLWDFEIPEDFQCSQRFPVVDHPPVFRRASNWDAQFLLAEAWRSWLDRYPDHPMRRVGKFVLPTGTRNANNVPTLVAISERELERVARTDDRGLEELSTLFVPQRSHGSTDVIIEPVLQNDLNADISRWVFRDGRFPIVPRKLPEWLTVPKGWIAFDGDTFSAAIVASGILETWMKSHSSRGSGWGRRPVAQSILDAFPWPDGFRIEGLPASIYCVDPSPSFAKAAQDLPFEELTGDFQHPSQSELELEIDFPTRRLLLNETLKLYGAQGVRTEGQALEFLMNMAERFRADFSTNPFGRFADKS
;
A
#
# COMPACT_ATOMS: atom_id res chain seq x y z
N MET A 1 16.09 -17.71 2.25
CA MET A 1 15.79 -18.46 1.02
C MET A 1 15.86 -19.97 1.30
N VAL A 2 14.75 -20.67 1.19
CA VAL A 2 14.68 -22.13 1.32
C VAL A 2 14.91 -22.74 -0.07
N LYS A 3 15.93 -23.60 -0.23
CA LYS A 3 16.36 -24.21 -1.51
C LYS A 3 16.03 -25.72 -1.57
N HIS A 4 14.80 -26.09 -1.23
CA HIS A 4 14.29 -27.44 -1.50
C HIS A 4 13.06 -27.36 -2.41
N SER A 5 12.83 -28.43 -3.18
CA SER A 5 11.88 -28.52 -4.30
C SER A 5 10.44 -28.21 -3.90
N GLU A 6 10.10 -26.92 -3.81
CA GLU A 6 8.75 -26.47 -3.56
C GLU A 6 8.01 -26.40 -4.91
N THR A 7 7.03 -27.28 -5.05
CA THR A 7 6.03 -27.20 -6.11
C THR A 7 4.95 -26.23 -5.66
N PHE A 8 4.66 -25.25 -6.50
CA PHE A 8 3.56 -24.31 -6.31
C PHE A 8 2.46 -24.61 -7.31
N ARG A 9 1.24 -24.17 -7.02
CA ARG A 9 0.11 -24.29 -7.93
C ARG A 9 -0.28 -22.91 -8.44
N LEU A 10 -0.42 -22.77 -9.75
CA LEU A 10 -1.06 -21.62 -10.36
C LEU A 10 -2.52 -21.58 -9.90
N ILE A 11 -2.90 -20.50 -9.23
CA ILE A 11 -4.24 -20.34 -8.63
C ILE A 11 -5.08 -19.27 -9.30
N GLY A 12 -4.45 -18.37 -10.05
CA GLY A 12 -5.11 -17.18 -10.58
C GLY A 12 -4.16 -16.31 -11.38
N PHE A 13 -4.66 -15.15 -11.76
CA PHE A 13 -3.88 -14.10 -12.38
C PHE A 13 -4.44 -12.71 -12.06
N GLU A 14 -3.60 -11.70 -12.15
CA GLU A 14 -4.05 -10.30 -12.23
C GLU A 14 -4.04 -9.86 -13.69
N ALA A 15 -5.14 -9.28 -14.14
CA ALA A 15 -5.26 -8.68 -15.46
C ALA A 15 -5.32 -7.16 -15.32
N PRO A 16 -4.57 -6.38 -16.12
CA PRO A 16 -4.78 -4.94 -16.19
C PRO A 16 -6.24 -4.66 -16.58
N ALA A 17 -6.91 -3.76 -15.85
CA ALA A 17 -8.33 -3.45 -16.02
C ALA A 17 -8.74 -3.26 -17.51
N ASP A 18 -9.90 -3.80 -17.86
CA ASP A 18 -10.58 -3.69 -19.16
C ASP A 18 -9.89 -4.36 -20.38
N LEU A 19 -8.91 -5.25 -20.17
CA LEU A 19 -8.25 -5.95 -21.28
C LEU A 19 -8.88 -7.31 -21.62
N GLU A 20 -9.46 -7.41 -22.82
CA GLU A 20 -9.83 -8.69 -23.42
C GLU A 20 -8.59 -9.49 -23.89
N THR A 21 -7.47 -8.83 -24.19
CA THR A 21 -6.22 -9.51 -24.61
C THR A 21 -5.00 -8.78 -24.07
N GLY A 22 -4.07 -9.51 -23.45
CA GLY A 22 -2.91 -8.91 -22.80
C GLY A 22 -2.09 -9.90 -21.97
N ILE A 23 -0.96 -9.43 -21.46
CA ILE A 23 -0.13 -10.15 -20.50
C ILE A 23 -0.78 -10.03 -19.12
N CYS A 24 -0.80 -11.13 -18.38
CA CYS A 24 -1.31 -11.19 -17.02
C CYS A 24 -0.19 -11.55 -16.05
N THR A 25 -0.35 -11.14 -14.80
CA THR A 25 0.54 -11.57 -13.72
C THR A 25 0.05 -12.91 -13.19
N ALA A 26 0.78 -13.98 -13.46
CA ALA A 26 0.45 -15.32 -12.95
C ALA A 26 0.64 -15.38 -11.43
N LEU A 27 -0.38 -15.85 -10.71
CA LEU A 27 -0.38 -15.94 -9.25
C LEU A 27 -0.33 -17.39 -8.80
N TYR A 28 0.58 -17.68 -7.89
CA TYR A 28 0.87 -19.03 -7.40
C TYR A 28 0.59 -19.17 -5.91
N ALA A 29 0.43 -20.41 -5.46
CA ALA A 29 0.29 -20.74 -4.05
C ALA A 29 0.96 -22.09 -3.74
N ALA A 30 1.60 -22.20 -2.59
CA ALA A 30 2.21 -23.47 -2.14
C ALA A 30 1.16 -24.59 -1.94
N HIS A 31 -0.10 -24.20 -1.70
CA HIS A 31 -1.23 -25.12 -1.58
C HIS A 31 -2.48 -24.48 -2.21
N PRO A 32 -3.41 -25.24 -2.81
CA PRO A 32 -4.69 -24.71 -3.29
C PRO A 32 -5.46 -23.86 -2.29
N LEU A 33 -5.24 -24.07 -0.98
CA LEU A 33 -5.89 -23.38 0.14
C LEU A 33 -5.06 -22.25 0.77
N SER A 34 -3.88 -21.93 0.24
CA SER A 34 -3.04 -20.88 0.81
C SER A 34 -3.70 -19.50 0.65
N ASN A 35 -3.73 -18.73 1.73
CA ASN A 35 -4.05 -17.29 1.71
C ASN A 35 -2.84 -16.44 1.25
N GLN A 36 -1.66 -17.04 1.16
CA GLN A 36 -0.46 -16.41 0.63
C GLN A 36 -0.35 -16.68 -0.86
N VAL A 37 -0.13 -15.59 -1.60
CA VAL A 37 0.05 -15.60 -3.04
C VAL A 37 1.50 -15.32 -3.35
N PHE A 38 2.01 -15.96 -4.40
CA PHE A 38 3.41 -15.87 -4.81
C PHE A 38 3.53 -15.54 -6.29
N LEU A 39 4.62 -14.88 -6.68
CA LEU A 39 5.06 -14.71 -8.06
C LEU A 39 6.27 -15.60 -8.34
N ALA A 40 6.29 -16.23 -9.51
CA ALA A 40 7.48 -16.91 -9.99
C ALA A 40 8.54 -15.88 -10.41
N SER A 41 9.79 -16.14 -10.07
CA SER A 41 10.95 -15.37 -10.54
C SER A 41 11.82 -16.23 -11.45
N PRO A 42 12.24 -15.73 -12.63
CA PRO A 42 13.11 -16.46 -13.54
C PRO A 42 14.54 -16.52 -13.01
N GLU A 43 15.28 -17.56 -13.38
CA GLU A 43 16.72 -17.70 -13.11
C GLU A 43 17.53 -16.57 -13.78
N ILE A 44 17.11 -16.17 -14.97
CA ILE A 44 17.68 -15.03 -15.69
C ILE A 44 16.58 -14.00 -15.88
N GLU A 45 16.69 -12.88 -15.16
CA GLU A 45 15.72 -11.78 -15.20
C GLU A 45 15.43 -11.30 -16.64
N GLY A 46 14.16 -11.42 -17.06
CA GLY A 46 13.67 -11.03 -18.39
C GLY A 46 13.84 -12.08 -19.49
N ASP A 47 14.46 -13.23 -19.20
CA ASP A 47 14.63 -14.32 -20.16
C ASP A 47 13.44 -15.30 -20.10
N ARG A 48 12.59 -15.26 -21.13
CA ARG A 48 11.43 -16.16 -21.28
C ARG A 48 11.80 -17.62 -21.56
N THR A 49 13.08 -17.91 -21.81
CA THR A 49 13.60 -19.27 -22.01
C THR A 49 14.24 -19.85 -20.76
N SER A 50 14.40 -19.03 -19.71
CA SER A 50 15.01 -19.46 -18.45
C SER A 50 14.11 -20.37 -17.63
N SER A 51 14.69 -21.02 -16.62
CA SER A 51 13.94 -21.80 -15.65
C SER A 51 13.38 -20.92 -14.52
N ILE A 52 12.39 -21.40 -13.79
CA ILE A 52 11.89 -20.75 -12.57
C ILE A 52 12.89 -20.97 -11.45
N ALA A 53 13.43 -19.90 -10.86
CA ALA A 53 14.44 -19.99 -9.81
C ALA A 53 13.86 -20.04 -8.40
N PHE A 54 12.80 -19.27 -8.13
CA PHE A 54 12.11 -19.24 -6.84
C PHE A 54 10.73 -18.57 -6.96
N PHE A 55 9.99 -18.58 -5.86
CA PHE A 55 8.70 -17.91 -5.70
C PHE A 55 8.80 -16.84 -4.60
N GLU A 56 8.28 -15.65 -4.87
CA GLU A 56 8.28 -14.51 -3.95
C GLU A 56 6.85 -14.21 -3.47
N GLU A 57 6.65 -14.05 -2.16
CA GLU A 57 5.33 -13.71 -1.60
C GLU A 57 4.92 -12.29 -2.01
N VAL A 58 3.67 -12.14 -2.47
CA VAL A 58 3.12 -10.84 -2.90
C VAL A 58 1.70 -10.62 -2.36
N VAL A 59 1.33 -9.35 -2.28
CA VAL A 59 -0.06 -8.92 -2.08
C VAL A 59 -0.57 -8.39 -3.41
N PRO A 60 -1.54 -9.07 -4.06
CA PRO A 60 -2.13 -8.63 -5.32
C PRO A 60 -2.63 -7.18 -5.25
N GLU A 61 -2.29 -6.38 -6.26
CA GLU A 61 -2.64 -4.96 -6.39
C GLU A 61 -4.04 -4.75 -6.97
N GLN A 62 -4.57 -5.74 -7.69
CA GLN A 62 -5.86 -5.68 -8.38
C GLN A 62 -6.76 -6.87 -8.00
N ASP A 63 -7.99 -6.88 -8.54
CA ASP A 63 -8.87 -8.03 -8.37
C ASP A 63 -8.25 -9.27 -9.02
N ILE A 64 -8.13 -10.32 -8.23
CA ILE A 64 -7.55 -11.58 -8.66
C ILE A 64 -8.61 -12.37 -9.42
N HIS A 65 -8.29 -12.73 -10.67
CA HIS A 65 -9.06 -13.70 -11.44
C HIS A 65 -8.55 -15.10 -11.09
N TYR A 66 -9.26 -15.80 -10.21
CA TYR A 66 -8.90 -17.15 -9.84
C TYR A 66 -9.30 -18.15 -10.93
N LEU A 67 -8.42 -19.13 -11.16
CA LEU A 67 -8.64 -20.21 -12.13
C LEU A 67 -9.50 -21.32 -11.54
N MET A 68 -10.13 -22.10 -12.42
CA MET A 68 -10.79 -23.34 -12.03
C MET A 68 -9.72 -24.42 -11.72
N SER A 69 -10.02 -25.42 -10.87
CA SER A 69 -9.05 -26.44 -10.42
C SER A 69 -8.45 -27.25 -11.56
N GLU A 70 -9.23 -27.45 -12.62
CA GLU A 70 -8.85 -28.10 -13.87
C GLU A 70 -7.84 -27.26 -14.67
N GLU A 71 -7.88 -25.93 -14.50
CA GLU A 71 -6.97 -24.97 -15.12
C GLU A 71 -5.74 -24.69 -14.23
N CYS A 72 -5.85 -24.94 -12.93
CA CYS A 72 -4.75 -24.82 -11.98
C CYS A 72 -3.66 -25.84 -12.27
N ARG A 73 -2.46 -25.38 -12.59
CA ARG A 73 -1.31 -26.23 -12.90
C ARG A 73 -0.26 -26.18 -11.80
N GLU A 74 0.35 -27.33 -11.52
CA GLU A 74 1.55 -27.39 -10.69
C GLU A 74 2.75 -26.90 -11.49
N VAL A 75 3.60 -26.12 -10.82
CA VAL A 75 4.80 -25.51 -11.36
C VAL A 75 5.86 -25.55 -10.27
N SER A 76 7.01 -26.11 -10.58
CA SER A 76 8.11 -26.29 -9.64
C SER A 76 9.31 -25.40 -9.99
N ILE A 77 10.14 -25.11 -8.97
CA ILE A 77 11.47 -24.53 -9.20
C ILE A 77 12.26 -25.44 -10.14
N GLY A 78 12.89 -24.87 -11.16
CA GLY A 78 13.63 -25.55 -12.22
C GLY A 78 12.81 -25.88 -13.46
N GLU A 79 11.48 -25.75 -13.42
CA GLU A 79 10.65 -25.87 -14.64
C GLU A 79 10.88 -24.69 -15.60
N PRO A 80 10.63 -24.86 -16.91
CA PRO A 80 10.67 -23.77 -17.87
C PRO A 80 9.75 -22.61 -17.46
N TRP A 81 10.17 -21.38 -17.74
CA TRP A 81 9.33 -20.20 -17.55
C TRP A 81 8.00 -20.34 -18.29
N ARG A 82 6.92 -19.96 -17.61
CA ARG A 82 5.56 -19.97 -18.15
C ARG A 82 4.95 -18.60 -17.97
N ASP A 83 4.36 -18.10 -19.03
CA ASP A 83 3.67 -16.83 -19.04
C ASP A 83 2.15 -17.04 -18.97
N ALA A 84 1.45 -16.03 -18.46
CA ALA A 84 0.00 -15.96 -18.42
C ALA A 84 -0.51 -14.87 -19.37
N PHE A 85 -1.52 -15.20 -20.17
CA PHE A 85 -2.13 -14.29 -21.14
C PHE A 85 -3.65 -14.40 -21.13
N LEU A 86 -4.31 -13.29 -21.44
CA LEU A 86 -5.68 -13.29 -21.92
C LEU A 86 -5.67 -13.17 -23.44
N ILE A 87 -6.50 -13.97 -24.11
CA ILE A 87 -6.76 -13.90 -25.54
C ILE A 87 -8.28 -13.89 -25.72
N ARG A 88 -8.84 -12.72 -26.08
CA ARG A 88 -10.29 -12.48 -26.19
C ARG A 88 -11.07 -12.98 -24.95
N GLY A 89 -10.57 -12.69 -23.76
CA GLY A 89 -11.15 -13.08 -22.47
C GLY A 89 -10.81 -14.50 -22.02
N LYS A 90 -10.15 -15.32 -22.85
CA LYS A 90 -9.74 -16.69 -22.51
C LYS A 90 -8.35 -16.68 -21.88
N PHE A 91 -8.23 -17.27 -20.69
CA PHE A 91 -6.96 -17.44 -20.02
C PHE A 91 -6.12 -18.52 -20.70
N CYS A 92 -4.86 -18.20 -20.97
CA CYS A 92 -3.87 -19.08 -21.55
C CYS A 92 -2.61 -19.05 -20.68
N PHE A 93 -2.12 -20.22 -20.30
CA PHE A 93 -0.93 -20.37 -19.48
C PHE A 93 -0.02 -21.44 -20.04
N GLY A 94 1.25 -21.10 -20.24
CA GLY A 94 2.22 -22.04 -20.77
C GLY A 94 3.55 -21.42 -21.13
N THR A 95 4.42 -22.25 -21.66
CA THR A 95 5.67 -21.81 -22.29
C THR A 95 5.37 -20.99 -23.55
N THR A 96 6.36 -20.25 -24.03
CA THR A 96 6.23 -19.47 -25.27
C THR A 96 5.68 -20.30 -26.46
N ASN A 97 6.14 -21.54 -26.63
CA ASN A 97 5.69 -22.39 -27.72
C ASN A 97 4.25 -22.88 -27.55
N GLU A 98 3.84 -23.21 -26.31
CA GLU A 98 2.46 -23.60 -26.00
C GLU A 98 1.50 -22.44 -26.25
N LEU A 99 1.88 -21.23 -25.84
CA LEU A 99 1.09 -20.03 -26.05
C LEU A 99 0.98 -19.67 -27.53
N LEU A 100 2.07 -19.74 -28.30
CA LEU A 100 2.03 -19.51 -29.75
C LEU A 100 1.11 -20.51 -30.47
N ALA A 101 1.15 -21.79 -30.08
CA ALA A 101 0.25 -22.80 -30.64
C ALA A 101 -1.23 -22.49 -30.30
N ALA A 102 -1.51 -22.04 -29.07
CA ALA A 102 -2.85 -21.61 -28.67
C ALA A 102 -3.30 -20.38 -29.48
N ILE A 103 -2.43 -19.40 -29.67
CA ILE A 103 -2.70 -18.19 -30.46
C ILE A 103 -3.00 -18.51 -31.93
N ASP A 104 -2.20 -19.38 -32.55
CA ASP A 104 -2.39 -19.79 -33.94
C ASP A 104 -3.75 -20.50 -34.14
N SER A 105 -4.21 -21.24 -33.13
CA SER A 105 -5.52 -21.91 -33.15
C SER A 105 -6.72 -20.95 -33.01
N GLU A 106 -6.52 -19.77 -32.41
CA GLU A 106 -7.57 -18.76 -32.15
C GLU A 106 -7.62 -17.66 -33.24
N GLY A 107 -6.87 -17.82 -34.34
CA GLY A 107 -6.83 -16.89 -35.47
C GLY A 107 -5.70 -15.85 -35.42
N GLY A 108 -4.68 -16.07 -34.59
CA GLY A 108 -3.47 -15.24 -34.50
C GLY A 108 -3.63 -13.96 -33.68
N LEU A 109 -2.53 -13.44 -33.12
CA LEU A 109 -2.51 -12.16 -32.38
C LEU A 109 -2.75 -10.93 -33.28
N GLY A 110 -2.61 -11.09 -34.60
CA GLY A 110 -2.92 -10.08 -35.62
C GLY A 110 -2.32 -8.69 -35.37
N SER A 111 -2.84 -7.68 -36.05
CA SER A 111 -2.55 -6.26 -35.83
C SER A 111 -3.24 -5.68 -34.59
N GLY A 112 -4.11 -6.46 -33.92
CA GLY A 112 -4.91 -6.00 -32.79
C GLY A 112 -4.12 -5.78 -31.50
N PHE A 113 -3.08 -6.58 -31.26
CA PHE A 113 -2.28 -6.53 -30.02
C PHE A 113 -0.77 -6.63 -30.30
N PRO A 114 -0.19 -5.64 -31.02
CA PRO A 114 1.14 -5.78 -31.61
C PRO A 114 2.28 -5.79 -30.58
N LEU A 115 2.10 -5.13 -29.43
CA LEU A 115 3.08 -5.16 -28.33
C LEU A 115 3.12 -6.53 -27.64
N THR A 116 1.96 -7.14 -27.43
CA THR A 116 1.82 -8.49 -26.87
C THR A 116 2.45 -9.54 -27.78
N ALA A 117 2.23 -9.43 -29.08
CA ALA A 117 2.83 -10.29 -30.09
C ALA A 117 4.36 -10.17 -30.11
N LEU A 118 4.89 -8.95 -30.06
CA LEU A 118 6.33 -8.72 -29.99
C LEU A 118 6.95 -9.33 -28.73
N ASP A 119 6.29 -9.21 -27.58
CA ASP A 119 6.81 -9.70 -26.31
C ASP A 119 6.88 -11.24 -26.27
N LEU A 120 5.87 -11.92 -26.82
CA LEU A 120 5.89 -13.38 -27.00
C LEU A 120 6.96 -13.86 -27.97
N LEU A 121 7.21 -13.11 -29.04
CA LEU A 121 8.18 -13.47 -30.08
C LEU A 121 9.59 -12.96 -29.78
N SER A 122 9.82 -12.29 -28.65
CA SER A 122 11.09 -11.61 -28.39
C SER A 122 12.28 -12.58 -28.29
N SER A 123 12.04 -13.79 -27.76
CA SER A 123 13.02 -14.86 -27.62
C SER A 123 13.27 -15.65 -28.91
N GLN A 124 12.41 -15.52 -29.92
CA GLN A 124 12.61 -16.20 -31.21
C GLN A 124 13.51 -15.38 -32.13
N ALA A 125 14.52 -16.03 -32.73
CA ALA A 125 15.34 -15.39 -33.76
C ALA A 125 14.66 -15.43 -35.13
N GLY A 126 14.81 -14.36 -35.93
CA GLY A 126 14.50 -14.37 -37.35
C GLY A 126 13.22 -13.63 -37.77
N GLY A 127 12.64 -14.05 -38.90
CA GLY A 127 11.65 -13.27 -39.65
C GLY A 127 10.38 -12.89 -38.86
N LYS A 128 9.87 -13.79 -38.01
CA LYS A 128 8.66 -13.54 -37.20
C LYS A 128 8.84 -12.41 -36.18
N ARG A 129 9.97 -12.39 -35.46
CA ARG A 129 10.29 -11.32 -34.49
C ARG A 129 10.42 -9.97 -35.20
N LYS A 130 11.08 -9.94 -36.36
CA LYS A 130 11.21 -8.74 -37.20
C LYS A 130 9.85 -8.17 -37.62
N GLU A 131 8.94 -9.03 -38.05
CA GLU A 131 7.59 -8.64 -38.47
C GLU A 131 6.77 -8.09 -37.30
N ALA A 132 6.79 -8.78 -36.15
CA ALA A 132 6.12 -8.32 -34.93
C ALA A 132 6.70 -6.99 -34.43
N LEU A 133 8.02 -6.84 -34.48
CA LEU A 133 8.70 -5.60 -34.09
C LEU A 133 8.34 -4.43 -35.00
N SER A 134 8.27 -4.67 -36.30
CA SER A 134 7.85 -3.67 -37.28
C SER A 134 6.41 -3.23 -37.02
N THR A 135 5.50 -4.19 -36.81
CA THR A 135 4.09 -3.93 -36.52
C THR A 135 3.91 -3.16 -35.20
N ALA A 136 4.63 -3.55 -34.14
CA ALA A 136 4.62 -2.85 -32.85
C ALA A 136 5.16 -1.42 -32.95
N TYR A 137 6.23 -1.23 -33.72
CA TYR A 137 6.81 0.08 -33.96
C TYR A 137 5.87 0.99 -34.74
N GLU A 138 5.24 0.49 -35.81
CA GLU A 138 4.25 1.23 -36.59
C GLU A 138 3.06 1.63 -35.75
N PHE A 139 2.51 0.70 -34.96
CA PHE A 139 1.43 0.98 -34.01
C PHE A 139 1.79 2.09 -33.02
N LEU A 140 2.97 2.02 -32.38
CA LEU A 140 3.42 3.07 -31.48
C LEU A 140 3.69 4.39 -32.20
N ASN A 141 4.24 4.34 -33.41
CA ASN A 141 4.48 5.52 -34.22
C ASN A 141 3.17 6.27 -34.52
N GLU A 142 2.10 5.54 -34.85
CA GLU A 142 0.76 6.10 -35.07
C GLU A 142 0.15 6.66 -33.77
N LYS A 143 0.31 5.97 -32.64
CA LYS A 143 -0.35 6.36 -31.37
C LYS A 143 0.36 7.44 -30.57
N ILE A 144 1.69 7.39 -30.49
CA ILE A 144 2.51 8.24 -29.60
C ILE A 144 3.58 9.05 -30.34
N GLY A 145 3.58 8.97 -31.68
CA GLY A 145 4.47 9.72 -32.56
C GLY A 145 5.86 9.12 -32.71
N HIS A 146 6.47 9.40 -33.86
CA HIS A 146 7.76 8.84 -34.29
C HIS A 146 8.90 8.98 -33.27
N LYS A 147 9.05 10.16 -32.67
CA LYS A 147 10.14 10.42 -31.70
C LYS A 147 10.02 9.52 -30.47
N THR A 148 8.80 9.32 -29.97
CA THR A 148 8.56 8.51 -28.76
C THR A 148 8.66 7.02 -29.07
N ALA A 149 8.11 6.58 -30.21
CA ALA A 149 8.23 5.21 -30.70
C ALA A 149 9.70 4.81 -30.92
N LYS A 150 10.50 5.69 -31.55
CA LYS A 150 11.95 5.49 -31.75
C LYS A 150 12.71 5.41 -30.44
N ARG A 151 12.35 6.24 -29.45
CA ARG A 151 12.94 6.18 -28.11
C ARG A 151 12.59 4.87 -27.41
N TRP A 152 11.33 4.43 -27.48
CA TRP A 152 10.91 3.14 -26.93
C TRP A 152 11.70 1.98 -27.56
N LEU A 153 11.84 1.98 -28.89
CA LEU A 153 12.56 0.94 -29.63
C LEU A 153 14.00 0.78 -29.12
N VAL A 154 14.72 1.89 -28.95
CA VAL A 154 16.14 1.88 -28.53
C VAL A 154 16.28 1.73 -27.01
N GLU A 155 15.65 2.60 -26.23
CA GLU A 155 15.89 2.69 -24.78
C GLU A 155 15.14 1.63 -23.97
N THR A 156 14.07 1.06 -24.53
CA THR A 156 13.21 0.07 -23.84
C THR A 156 13.40 -1.31 -24.44
N TYR A 157 12.98 -1.51 -25.69
CA TYR A 157 12.97 -2.84 -26.31
C TYR A 157 14.38 -3.39 -26.54
N LEU A 158 15.20 -2.68 -27.34
CA LEU A 158 16.56 -3.11 -27.67
C LEU A 158 17.42 -3.26 -26.41
N ARG A 159 17.26 -2.33 -25.46
CA ARG A 159 17.94 -2.40 -24.17
C ARG A 159 17.58 -3.66 -23.38
N GLY A 160 16.29 -4.00 -23.32
CA GLY A 160 15.83 -5.20 -22.63
C GLY A 160 16.45 -6.46 -23.24
N GLN A 161 16.39 -6.58 -24.57
CA GLN A 161 16.95 -7.73 -25.29
C GLN A 161 18.48 -7.85 -25.14
N ILE A 162 19.22 -6.74 -25.21
CA ILE A 162 20.67 -6.75 -24.98
C ILE A 162 20.99 -7.18 -23.54
N LEU A 163 20.22 -6.73 -22.55
CA LEU A 163 20.41 -7.13 -21.16
C LEU A 163 20.16 -8.62 -20.94
N VAL A 164 19.13 -9.19 -21.58
CA VAL A 164 18.86 -10.63 -21.50
C VAL A 164 20.03 -11.43 -22.06
N ASN A 165 20.50 -11.10 -23.27
CA ASN A 165 21.66 -11.77 -23.89
C ASN A 165 22.92 -11.67 -23.02
N LEU A 166 23.20 -10.47 -22.47
CA LEU A 166 24.34 -10.28 -21.59
C LEU A 166 24.24 -11.09 -20.29
N ARG A 167 23.06 -11.18 -19.69
CA ARG A 167 22.85 -11.97 -18.48
C ARG A 167 23.01 -13.47 -18.76
N GLN A 168 22.57 -13.94 -19.92
CA GLN A 168 22.79 -15.33 -20.38
C GLN A 168 24.28 -15.61 -20.57
N ASP A 169 25.01 -14.77 -21.31
CA ASP A 169 26.45 -14.98 -21.52
C ASP A 169 27.24 -14.90 -20.21
N LEU A 170 26.81 -14.02 -19.29
CA LEU A 170 27.44 -13.87 -17.98
C LEU A 170 27.11 -14.98 -16.99
N SER A 171 25.92 -15.59 -17.06
CA SER A 171 25.59 -16.72 -16.19
C SER A 171 26.47 -17.94 -16.50
N VAL A 172 26.84 -18.14 -17.78
CA VAL A 172 27.77 -19.20 -18.22
C VAL A 172 29.14 -19.08 -17.57
N VAL A 173 29.63 -17.85 -17.36
CA VAL A 173 30.91 -17.58 -16.69
C VAL A 173 30.78 -17.36 -15.18
N ASN A 174 29.61 -17.67 -14.60
CA ASN A 174 29.29 -17.45 -13.18
C ASN A 174 29.65 -16.04 -12.72
N ALA A 175 29.25 -15.03 -13.51
CA ALA A 175 29.59 -13.66 -13.24
C ALA A 175 29.16 -13.24 -11.83
N SER A 176 30.00 -12.44 -11.19
CA SER A 176 29.74 -11.86 -9.87
C SER A 176 28.43 -11.05 -9.87
N LEU A 177 27.73 -11.06 -8.73
CA LEU A 177 26.50 -10.26 -8.53
C LEU A 177 26.75 -8.79 -8.90
N SER A 178 27.91 -8.24 -8.52
CA SER A 178 28.39 -6.91 -8.86
C SER A 178 28.41 -6.62 -10.36
N THR A 179 28.80 -7.60 -11.18
CA THR A 179 28.81 -7.46 -12.64
C THR A 179 27.40 -7.51 -13.21
N LEU A 180 26.56 -8.43 -12.70
CA LEU A 180 25.15 -8.50 -13.08
C LEU A 180 24.39 -7.20 -12.72
N GLU A 181 24.72 -6.57 -11.59
CA GLU A 181 24.23 -5.26 -11.14
C GLU A 181 24.79 -4.07 -11.93
N ALA A 182 26.03 -4.15 -12.38
CA ALA A 182 26.63 -3.14 -13.24
C ALA A 182 25.97 -3.13 -14.63
N LEU A 183 25.75 -4.30 -15.24
CA LEU A 183 24.97 -4.39 -16.49
C LEU A 183 23.60 -3.78 -16.35
N ARG A 184 23.08 -3.92 -15.15
CA ARG A 184 21.77 -3.53 -14.78
C ARG A 184 21.64 -1.99 -15.10
N GLN A 185 22.72 -1.20 -15.02
CA GLN A 185 22.92 0.24 -15.33
C GLN A 185 23.04 0.62 -16.81
N LEU A 186 23.12 -0.36 -17.72
CA LEU A 186 23.43 -0.15 -19.13
C LEU A 186 22.54 0.90 -19.79
N HIS A 187 23.13 1.91 -20.43
CA HIS A 187 22.42 2.95 -21.18
C HIS A 187 22.70 2.83 -22.68
N LEU A 188 21.64 2.92 -23.49
CA LEU A 188 21.73 2.92 -24.94
C LEU A 188 21.41 4.32 -25.48
N THR A 189 22.32 4.85 -26.28
CA THR A 189 22.11 6.08 -27.04
C THR A 189 22.20 5.77 -28.52
N LEU A 190 21.18 6.15 -29.30
CA LEU A 190 21.25 6.11 -30.74
C LEU A 190 21.66 7.48 -31.27
N ASP A 191 22.83 7.55 -31.89
CA ASP A 191 23.22 8.68 -32.71
C ASP A 191 22.48 8.60 -34.05
N THR A 192 21.61 9.58 -34.29
CA THR A 192 20.78 9.62 -35.49
C THR A 192 21.54 9.98 -36.76
N GLU A 193 22.70 10.63 -36.65
CA GLU A 193 23.51 11.05 -37.79
C GLU A 193 24.40 9.91 -38.28
N SER A 194 25.06 9.20 -37.36
CA SER A 194 25.93 8.06 -37.67
C SER A 194 25.19 6.70 -37.64
N ASN A 195 23.93 6.69 -37.23
CA ASN A 195 23.11 5.49 -37.00
C ASN A 195 23.81 4.48 -36.06
N LEU A 196 24.56 5.00 -35.09
CA LEU A 196 25.39 4.22 -34.18
C LEU A 196 24.68 4.09 -32.83
N ILE A 197 24.55 2.87 -32.34
CA ILE A 197 24.00 2.58 -31.03
C ILE A 197 25.16 2.38 -30.07
N ALA A 198 25.37 3.37 -29.19
CA ALA A 198 26.39 3.29 -28.17
C ALA A 198 25.80 2.70 -26.89
N ILE A 199 26.44 1.64 -26.41
CA ILE A 199 26.28 1.09 -25.07
C ILE A 199 27.25 1.82 -24.16
N ASN A 200 26.72 2.65 -23.27
CA ASN A 200 27.54 3.34 -22.29
C ASN A 200 27.50 2.54 -20.98
N LEU A 201 28.63 1.93 -20.64
CA LEU A 201 28.86 1.26 -19.36
C LEU A 201 29.69 2.21 -18.49
N LEU A 202 28.98 3.03 -17.71
CA LEU A 202 29.56 4.12 -16.92
C LEU A 202 30.19 3.63 -15.59
N HIS A 203 29.79 2.45 -15.13
CA HIS A 203 30.21 1.86 -13.85
C HIS A 203 30.49 0.36 -14.04
N LEU A 204 31.74 0.00 -14.31
CA LEU A 204 32.20 -1.38 -14.17
C LEU A 204 32.92 -1.51 -12.82
N PRO A 205 32.68 -2.58 -12.03
CA PRO A 205 33.37 -2.83 -10.78
C PRO A 205 34.89 -2.82 -10.96
N ASP A 206 35.60 -2.14 -10.06
CA ASP A 206 37.05 -2.25 -9.96
C ASP A 206 37.39 -3.71 -9.57
N GLY A 207 38.12 -4.42 -10.44
CA GLY A 207 38.46 -5.83 -10.24
C GLY A 207 37.48 -6.84 -10.86
N MET A 208 36.65 -6.43 -11.83
CA MET A 208 35.91 -7.34 -12.70
C MET A 208 36.83 -8.45 -13.26
N ALA A 209 36.37 -9.70 -13.21
CA ALA A 209 37.16 -10.82 -13.72
C ALA A 209 37.42 -10.66 -15.22
N SER A 210 38.59 -11.10 -15.70
CA SER A 210 38.96 -10.98 -17.12
C SER A 210 37.96 -11.66 -18.06
N GLU A 211 37.33 -12.74 -17.60
CA GLU A 211 36.32 -13.51 -18.33
C GLU A 211 35.00 -12.73 -18.48
N GLU A 212 34.52 -12.09 -17.41
CA GLU A 212 33.33 -11.22 -17.43
C GLU A 212 33.54 -10.02 -18.37
N LEU A 213 34.72 -9.39 -18.29
CA LEU A 213 35.06 -8.27 -19.17
C LEU A 213 35.18 -8.70 -20.64
N ALA A 214 35.65 -9.92 -20.90
CA ALA A 214 35.72 -10.47 -22.24
C ALA A 214 34.31 -10.67 -22.83
N VAL A 215 33.35 -11.17 -22.06
CA VAL A 215 31.94 -11.29 -22.47
C VAL A 215 31.36 -9.92 -22.85
N ILE A 216 31.55 -8.91 -22.00
CA ILE A 216 31.03 -7.56 -22.25
C ILE A 216 31.65 -6.94 -23.51
N LYS A 217 32.97 -7.12 -23.73
CA LYS A 217 33.65 -6.64 -24.94
C LYS A 217 33.18 -7.37 -26.19
N ALA A 218 32.93 -8.67 -26.08
CA ALA A 218 32.46 -9.52 -27.17
C ALA A 218 31.01 -9.21 -27.60
N LEU A 219 30.26 -8.41 -26.84
CA LEU A 219 28.89 -8.03 -27.15
C LEU A 219 28.74 -7.36 -28.53
N THR A 220 29.72 -6.55 -28.94
CA THR A 220 29.75 -5.90 -30.27
C THR A 220 29.86 -6.89 -31.42
N THR A 221 30.35 -8.10 -31.12
CA THR A 221 30.50 -9.22 -32.05
C THR A 221 29.53 -10.37 -31.75
N ASN A 222 28.64 -10.21 -30.76
CA ASN A 222 27.67 -11.24 -30.39
C ASN A 222 26.67 -11.41 -31.54
N ARG A 223 26.50 -12.66 -31.98
CA ARG A 223 25.65 -13.00 -33.12
C ARG A 223 24.18 -12.64 -32.88
N ALA A 224 23.64 -12.96 -31.72
CA ALA A 224 22.24 -12.69 -31.38
C ALA A 224 21.95 -11.17 -31.33
N VAL A 225 22.89 -10.39 -30.78
CA VAL A 225 22.79 -8.91 -30.79
C VAL A 225 22.90 -8.35 -32.20
N THR A 226 23.78 -8.91 -33.03
CA THR A 226 23.91 -8.51 -34.44
C THR A 226 22.63 -8.82 -35.23
N GLU A 227 22.02 -9.98 -35.02
CA GLU A 227 20.74 -10.35 -35.62
C GLU A 227 19.63 -9.38 -35.17
N LEU A 228 19.55 -9.07 -33.88
CA LEU A 228 18.60 -8.10 -33.33
C LEU A 228 18.72 -6.70 -33.97
N LEU A 229 19.94 -6.21 -34.18
CA LEU A 229 20.19 -4.93 -34.86
C LEU A 229 19.74 -4.94 -36.33
N ASN A 230 19.86 -6.09 -37.00
CA ASN A 230 19.41 -6.27 -38.38
C ASN A 230 17.88 -6.31 -38.53
N GLU A 231 17.16 -6.55 -37.43
CA GLU A 231 15.71 -6.61 -37.40
C GLU A 231 15.04 -5.26 -37.09
N LEU A 232 15.81 -4.26 -36.63
CA LEU A 232 15.29 -2.95 -36.26
C LEU A 232 14.63 -2.22 -37.46
N PRO A 233 13.42 -1.65 -37.31
CA PRO A 233 12.73 -0.90 -38.36
C PRO A 233 13.26 0.54 -38.53
N LEU A 234 14.59 0.71 -38.69
CA LEU A 234 15.27 2.02 -38.68
C LEU A 234 15.74 2.56 -40.05
N GLY A 235 15.26 1.99 -41.17
CA GLY A 235 15.59 2.47 -42.53
C GLY A 235 16.82 1.79 -43.15
N ARG A 236 17.35 2.36 -44.26
CA ARG A 236 18.33 1.67 -45.15
C ARG A 236 19.73 1.46 -44.54
N ASN A 237 20.12 2.25 -43.55
CA ASN A 237 21.41 2.06 -42.88
C ASN A 237 21.19 1.12 -41.69
N LYS A 238 21.98 0.06 -41.62
CA LYS A 238 21.96 -0.88 -40.49
C LYS A 238 22.67 -0.23 -39.31
N PRO A 239 22.07 -0.22 -38.11
CA PRO A 239 22.74 0.33 -36.95
C PRO A 239 23.88 -0.57 -36.48
N SER A 240 25.00 0.04 -36.11
CA SER A 240 26.16 -0.64 -35.54
C SER A 240 26.24 -0.41 -34.04
N LEU A 241 26.72 -1.41 -33.30
CA LEU A 241 26.90 -1.33 -31.86
C LEU A 241 28.32 -0.92 -31.50
N VAL A 242 28.47 0.04 -30.59
CA VAL A 242 29.76 0.36 -29.96
C VAL A 242 29.59 0.29 -28.45
N VAL A 243 30.57 -0.29 -27.75
CA VAL A 243 30.60 -0.32 -26.28
C VAL A 243 31.60 0.73 -25.82
N ASN A 244 31.10 1.76 -25.14
CA ASN A 244 31.89 2.78 -24.50
C ASN A 244 32.04 2.43 -23.02
N PHE A 245 33.27 2.14 -22.61
CA PHE A 245 33.63 2.09 -21.21
C PHE A 245 33.85 3.53 -20.73
N GLY A 246 32.91 4.06 -19.96
CA GLY A 246 33.10 5.36 -19.34
C GLY A 246 34.27 5.29 -18.36
N LYS A 247 35.12 6.32 -18.32
CA LYS A 247 35.92 6.55 -17.12
C LYS A 247 34.92 6.92 -16.02
N PRO A 248 34.98 6.30 -14.83
CA PRO A 248 34.11 6.70 -13.73
C PRO A 248 34.29 8.20 -13.50
N THR A 249 33.17 8.95 -13.51
CA THR A 249 33.09 10.29 -12.93
C THR A 249 33.12 10.25 -11.40
N VAL A 250 33.13 9.05 -10.82
CA VAL A 250 33.42 8.82 -9.40
C VAL A 250 34.88 9.21 -9.14
N PRO A 251 35.17 10.12 -8.20
CA PRO A 251 36.54 10.41 -7.80
C PRO A 251 37.25 9.10 -7.44
N LYS A 252 38.49 8.89 -7.90
CA LYS A 252 39.30 7.65 -7.74
C LYS A 252 39.52 7.16 -6.30
N HIS A 253 38.92 7.81 -5.30
CA HIS A 253 39.10 7.56 -3.87
C HIS A 253 37.79 7.48 -3.07
N TYR A 254 36.61 7.57 -3.70
CA TYR A 254 35.35 7.45 -2.97
C TYR A 254 34.96 5.98 -2.80
N VAL A 255 35.05 5.48 -1.56
CA VAL A 255 34.47 4.20 -1.15
C VAL A 255 33.25 4.51 -0.29
N PRO A 256 32.02 4.20 -0.75
CA PRO A 256 30.83 4.41 0.06
C PRO A 256 30.95 3.56 1.33
N LYS A 257 30.72 4.20 2.48
CA LYS A 257 30.66 3.54 3.78
C LYS A 257 29.19 3.33 4.16
N PRO A 258 28.88 2.51 5.18
CA PRO A 258 27.52 2.32 5.65
C PRO A 258 26.84 3.64 6.03
N VAL A 259 25.52 3.59 6.10
CA VAL A 259 24.65 4.65 6.62
C VAL A 259 24.28 4.30 8.05
N LEU A 260 24.47 5.22 8.99
CA LEU A 260 23.99 5.08 10.36
C LEU A 260 22.60 5.71 10.50
N ILE A 261 21.60 4.94 10.89
CA ILE A 261 20.26 5.41 11.26
C ILE A 261 20.19 5.53 12.78
N VAL A 262 19.86 6.74 13.26
CA VAL A 262 19.66 7.04 14.68
C VAL A 262 18.22 7.50 14.88
N PRO A 263 17.34 6.66 15.49
CA PRO A 263 15.96 7.01 15.75
C PRO A 263 15.81 7.77 17.07
N TYR A 264 15.14 8.92 17.00
CA TYR A 264 14.78 9.74 18.15
C TYR A 264 13.26 9.73 18.34
N GLY A 265 12.81 9.00 19.35
CA GLY A 265 11.41 8.87 19.76
C GLY A 265 10.66 7.62 19.24
N PRO A 266 9.48 7.32 19.79
CA PRO A 266 8.82 6.01 19.62
C PRO A 266 8.43 5.65 18.18
N GLU A 267 8.02 6.62 17.37
CA GLU A 267 7.72 6.38 15.95
C GLU A 267 8.98 6.16 15.13
N ALA A 268 10.08 6.83 15.49
CA ALA A 268 11.37 6.65 14.85
C ALA A 268 11.92 5.25 15.16
N GLU A 269 11.74 4.75 16.38
CA GLU A 269 12.11 3.37 16.73
C GLU A 269 11.35 2.32 15.91
N LYS A 270 10.03 2.54 15.69
CA LYS A 270 9.23 1.68 14.82
C LYS A 270 9.74 1.70 13.38
N LEU A 271 10.14 2.87 12.88
CA LEU A 271 10.77 3.00 11.57
C LEU A 271 12.12 2.27 11.52
N ALA A 272 12.92 2.40 12.57
CA ALA A 272 14.22 1.76 12.73
C ALA A 272 14.14 0.23 12.65
N GLN A 273 13.08 -0.37 13.23
CA GLN A 273 12.82 -1.80 13.12
C GLN A 273 12.60 -2.26 11.67
N HIS A 274 12.06 -1.40 10.79
CA HIS A 274 11.94 -1.73 9.37
C HIS A 274 13.32 -1.84 8.71
N PHE A 275 14.21 -0.86 8.96
CA PHE A 275 15.58 -0.91 8.45
C PHE A 275 16.35 -2.15 8.96
N GLN A 276 16.13 -2.54 10.22
CA GLN A 276 16.71 -3.76 10.79
C GLN A 276 16.19 -5.04 10.12
N LYS A 277 14.90 -5.11 9.75
CA LYS A 277 14.33 -6.27 9.05
C LYS A 277 14.86 -6.40 7.62
N THR A 278 14.99 -5.30 6.89
CA THR A 278 15.64 -5.28 5.57
C THR A 278 17.11 -5.70 5.59
N ARG A 279 17.78 -5.74 6.76
CA ARG A 279 19.13 -6.34 6.88
C ARG A 279 19.15 -7.84 6.54
N GLN A 280 18.01 -8.54 6.60
CA GLN A 280 17.94 -10.01 6.43
C GLN A 280 17.60 -10.45 4.99
N ASP A 281 17.01 -9.57 4.17
CA ASP A 281 16.47 -9.90 2.84
C ASP A 281 17.29 -9.34 1.66
N GLN A 282 18.60 -9.14 1.81
CA GLN A 282 19.36 -8.36 0.82
C GLN A 282 19.56 -9.08 -0.54
N GLY A 283 18.64 -8.81 -1.47
CA GLY A 283 18.81 -8.89 -2.93
C GLY A 283 19.45 -7.64 -3.55
N PHE A 284 19.83 -6.66 -2.73
CA PHE A 284 20.60 -5.48 -3.13
C PHE A 284 22.07 -5.68 -2.75
N VAL A 285 22.79 -6.51 -3.48
CA VAL A 285 24.22 -6.21 -3.62
C VAL A 285 24.29 -5.09 -4.66
N VAL A 286 25.22 -4.16 -4.47
CA VAL A 286 25.51 -3.08 -5.42
C VAL A 286 27.02 -3.01 -5.41
N ASP A 287 27.72 -3.75 -6.28
CA ASP A 287 29.18 -3.70 -6.36
C ASP A 287 29.94 -4.20 -5.09
N ARG A 288 31.15 -4.75 -5.26
CA ARG A 288 32.03 -5.14 -4.14
C ARG A 288 32.60 -3.93 -3.38
N SER A 289 32.48 -2.73 -3.93
CA SER A 289 32.90 -1.48 -3.30
C SER A 289 31.91 -0.93 -2.27
N TRP A 290 30.69 -1.46 -2.22
CA TRP A 290 29.69 -1.08 -1.22
C TRP A 290 29.82 -1.95 0.03
N PRO A 291 29.46 -1.41 1.19
CA PRO A 291 29.49 -2.18 2.41
C PRO A 291 28.52 -3.35 2.31
N GLY A 292 28.96 -4.56 2.71
CA GLY A 292 28.10 -5.75 2.77
C GLY A 292 26.89 -5.60 3.70
N GLN A 293 26.87 -4.53 4.50
CA GLN A 293 25.70 -4.07 5.22
C GLN A 293 25.53 -2.57 4.99
N MET A 294 24.49 -2.18 4.26
CA MET A 294 24.28 -0.78 3.88
C MET A 294 23.78 0.11 5.03
N PHE A 295 22.87 -0.40 5.86
CA PHE A 295 22.24 0.37 6.94
C PHE A 295 22.59 -0.22 8.30
N ASP A 296 23.16 0.64 9.15
CA ASP A 296 23.25 0.42 10.58
C ASP A 296 22.14 1.16 11.32
N VAL A 297 21.64 0.53 12.39
CA VAL A 297 20.60 1.11 13.24
C VAL A 297 21.07 1.06 14.67
N TRP A 298 21.29 2.24 15.28
CA TRP A 298 21.69 2.37 16.68
C TRP A 298 20.55 3.00 17.45
N ARG A 299 20.28 2.53 18.67
CA ARG A 299 19.22 3.12 19.52
C ARG A 299 19.72 4.41 20.18
N ASP A 300 18.79 5.27 20.57
CA ASP A 300 19.05 6.60 21.14
C ASP A 300 20.02 6.53 22.35
N ASP A 301 19.83 5.54 23.22
CA ASP A 301 20.68 5.29 24.40
C ASP A 301 22.14 4.91 24.07
N ALA A 302 22.40 4.38 22.88
CA ALA A 302 23.74 4.05 22.43
C ALA A 302 24.51 5.28 21.88
N VAL A 303 23.82 6.39 21.61
CA VAL A 303 24.43 7.60 21.04
C VAL A 303 25.38 8.27 22.03
N ASP A 304 25.05 8.24 23.33
CA ASP A 304 25.89 8.80 24.40
C ASP A 304 27.24 8.08 24.56
N HIS A 305 27.38 6.90 23.94
CA HIS A 305 28.60 6.09 23.96
C HIS A 305 29.38 6.10 22.65
N LEU A 306 28.87 6.81 21.62
CA LEU A 306 29.57 6.95 20.34
C LEU A 306 30.87 7.74 20.52
N SER A 307 31.96 7.19 20.00
CA SER A 307 33.20 7.95 19.80
C SER A 307 33.22 8.58 18.41
N THR A 308 33.90 9.72 18.26
CA THR A 308 34.15 10.34 16.94
C THR A 308 34.88 9.41 15.98
N LYS A 309 35.61 8.41 16.50
CA LYS A 309 36.29 7.36 15.73
C LYS A 309 35.31 6.37 15.10
N GLU A 310 34.23 6.01 15.79
CA GLU A 310 33.20 5.10 15.27
C GLU A 310 32.37 5.78 14.18
N LEU A 311 32.05 7.07 14.35
CA LEU A 311 31.33 7.85 13.33
C LEU A 311 32.09 7.95 12.00
N LYS A 312 33.43 7.97 12.02
CA LYS A 312 34.26 7.93 10.81
C LYS A 312 34.08 6.64 10.00
N GLY A 313 33.47 5.60 10.56
CA GLY A 313 33.10 4.37 9.88
C GLY A 313 31.93 4.51 8.91
N TYR A 314 31.21 5.65 8.94
CA TYR A 314 30.01 5.89 8.15
C TYR A 314 30.23 6.97 7.09
N SER A 315 29.39 6.97 6.05
CA SER A 315 29.36 8.04 5.04
C SER A 315 28.26 9.05 5.34
N ILE A 316 27.13 8.57 5.86
CA ILE A 316 25.94 9.35 6.16
C ILE A 316 25.42 8.90 7.53
N VAL A 317 25.01 9.86 8.35
CA VAL A 317 24.24 9.66 9.57
C VAL A 317 22.85 10.24 9.34
N VAL A 318 21.80 9.44 9.48
CA VAL A 318 20.41 9.86 9.38
C VAL A 318 19.79 9.90 10.76
N ALA A 319 19.53 11.10 11.27
CA ALA A 319 18.74 11.30 12.47
C ALA A 319 17.25 11.26 12.09
N VAL A 320 16.54 10.20 12.47
CA VAL A 320 15.09 10.09 12.26
C VAL A 320 14.39 10.65 13.48
N VAL A 321 13.66 11.74 13.33
CA VAL A 321 13.13 12.50 14.48
C VAL A 321 11.61 12.47 14.51
N SER A 322 11.00 11.93 15.58
CA SER A 322 9.55 11.95 15.76
C SER A 322 9.07 13.15 16.57
N GLU A 323 8.24 14.02 16.02
CA GLU A 323 7.74 15.21 16.73
C GLU A 323 6.75 14.94 17.89
N ARG A 324 6.55 13.71 18.36
CA ARG A 324 5.51 13.44 19.37
C ARG A 324 5.82 13.96 20.78
N SER A 325 7.06 14.32 21.11
CA SER A 325 7.41 14.74 22.48
C SER A 325 7.65 16.25 22.60
N GLU A 326 7.14 16.85 23.69
CA GLU A 326 7.64 18.14 24.19
C GLU A 326 9.10 18.04 24.66
N GLU A 327 9.59 16.81 24.87
CA GLU A 327 10.95 16.46 25.32
C GLU A 327 12.04 16.74 24.27
N LEU A 328 11.70 16.88 22.98
CA LEU A 328 12.71 17.09 21.93
C LEU A 328 13.45 18.42 22.00
N ARG A 329 12.88 19.45 22.67
CA ARG A 329 13.61 20.71 22.88
C ARG A 329 14.90 20.52 23.70
N ILE A 330 15.07 19.35 24.33
CA ILE A 330 16.21 18.99 25.17
C ILE A 330 16.53 17.51 24.94
N ASN A 331 16.78 17.07 23.70
CA ASN A 331 17.46 15.78 23.52
C ASN A 331 18.98 16.05 23.47
N PRO A 332 19.71 15.91 24.61
CA PRO A 332 21.15 16.18 24.67
C PRO A 332 21.95 15.27 23.74
N SER A 333 21.45 14.07 23.43
CA SER A 333 22.14 13.10 22.57
C SER A 333 22.14 13.52 21.10
N LEU A 334 21.10 14.22 20.62
CA LEU A 334 21.09 14.81 19.28
C LEU A 334 22.04 16.01 19.18
N ALA A 335 22.06 16.88 20.19
CA ALA A 335 23.00 18.00 20.26
C ALA A 335 24.46 17.53 20.37
N ALA A 336 24.71 16.47 21.14
CA ALA A 336 26.02 15.83 21.25
C ALA A 336 26.45 15.21 19.90
N LEU A 337 25.54 14.51 19.21
CA LEU A 337 25.80 13.98 17.88
C LEU A 337 26.16 15.09 16.89
N GLU A 338 25.42 16.21 16.92
CA GLU A 338 25.71 17.39 16.10
C GLU A 338 27.10 17.97 16.41
N GLU A 339 27.46 18.13 17.69
CA GLU A 339 28.78 18.61 18.11
C GLU A 339 29.91 17.69 17.62
N MET A 340 29.75 16.37 17.80
CA MET A 340 30.71 15.36 17.34
C MET A 340 30.91 15.40 15.82
N LEU A 341 29.84 15.71 15.08
CA LEU A 341 29.86 15.77 13.64
C LEU A 341 30.39 17.10 13.11
N GLN A 342 30.84 18.08 13.91
CA GLN A 342 31.34 19.37 13.39
C GLN A 342 32.69 19.28 12.64
N HIS A 343 33.44 18.19 12.79
CA HIS A 343 34.78 18.06 12.21
C HIS A 343 34.76 17.85 10.67
N ASN A 344 35.84 18.28 9.98
CA ASN A 344 35.97 18.20 8.51
C ASN A 344 35.99 16.76 7.94
N ASP A 345 36.21 15.74 8.78
CA ASP A 345 36.22 14.31 8.40
C ASP A 345 34.97 13.53 8.88
N ALA A 346 33.97 14.22 9.41
CA ALA A 346 32.76 13.59 9.93
C ALA A 346 31.78 13.21 8.80
N PRO A 347 30.98 12.13 8.95
CA PRO A 347 29.93 11.79 8.00
C PRO A 347 28.88 12.90 7.88
N GLU A 348 28.14 12.89 6.76
CA GLU A 348 27.09 13.87 6.52
C GLU A 348 25.88 13.60 7.42
N LEU A 349 25.38 14.62 8.12
CA LEU A 349 24.17 14.52 8.93
C LEU A 349 22.94 14.89 8.11
N ILE A 350 22.01 13.94 7.96
CA ILE A 350 20.70 14.16 7.37
C ILE A 350 19.65 14.02 8.46
N VAL A 351 18.81 15.04 8.61
CA VAL A 351 17.66 14.97 9.51
C VAL A 351 16.44 14.52 8.71
N ALA A 352 15.81 13.42 9.09
CA ALA A 352 14.60 12.88 8.48
C ALA A 352 13.41 13.01 9.45
N PRO A 353 12.61 14.09 9.36
CA PRO A 353 11.51 14.31 10.30
C PRO A 353 10.34 13.36 10.02
N ILE A 354 9.81 12.71 11.07
CA ILE A 354 8.51 12.05 11.02
C ILE A 354 7.47 13.11 11.32
N LEU A 355 6.87 13.63 10.26
CA LEU A 355 5.87 14.68 10.37
C LEU A 355 4.71 14.21 11.25
N PRO A 356 4.20 15.05 12.17
CA PRO A 356 3.08 14.66 12.99
C PRO A 356 1.83 14.38 12.15
N PRO A 357 1.00 13.42 12.58
CA PRO A 357 -0.25 13.11 11.91
C PRO A 357 -1.34 14.15 12.19
N SER A 358 -1.36 14.75 13.39
CA SER A 358 -2.49 15.46 13.97
C SER A 358 -2.26 16.97 14.18
N ARG A 359 -1.11 17.50 13.76
CA ARG A 359 -0.73 18.90 13.94
C ARG A 359 0.28 19.31 12.86
N PRO A 360 0.49 20.62 12.63
CA PRO A 360 1.53 21.08 11.72
C PRO A 360 2.90 20.61 12.22
N SER A 361 3.78 20.23 11.29
CA SER A 361 5.17 19.94 11.61
C SER A 361 5.88 21.21 12.09
N ARG A 362 6.53 21.13 13.25
CA ARG A 362 7.43 22.18 13.72
C ARG A 362 8.71 22.24 12.88
N HIS A 363 9.18 21.10 12.37
CA HIS A 363 10.37 21.04 11.50
C HIS A 363 10.18 21.75 10.16
N LEU A 364 8.96 21.83 9.66
CA LEU A 364 8.61 22.58 8.45
C LEU A 364 8.08 23.99 8.75
N SER A 365 8.02 24.41 10.01
CA SER A 365 7.50 25.72 10.40
C SER A 365 8.52 26.85 10.21
N LEU A 366 8.05 28.04 9.86
CA LEU A 366 8.87 29.24 9.65
C LEU A 366 9.37 29.88 10.95
N ASP A 367 8.82 29.48 12.08
CA ASP A 367 9.21 30.03 13.37
C ASP A 367 10.51 29.38 13.82
N ARG A 368 11.63 30.09 13.62
CA ARG A 368 12.96 29.67 14.06
C ARG A 368 13.04 29.41 15.56
N GLN A 369 12.14 29.99 16.38
CA GLN A 369 12.08 29.72 17.82
C GLN A 369 11.30 28.42 18.15
N ALA A 370 10.55 27.88 17.19
CA ALA A 370 9.82 26.62 17.29
C ALA A 370 10.53 25.44 16.62
N SER A 371 11.52 25.72 15.76
CA SER A 371 12.48 24.74 15.24
C SER A 371 13.15 24.01 16.40
N LEU A 372 13.16 22.68 16.34
CA LEU A 372 13.94 21.84 17.27
C LEU A 372 15.46 22.02 17.07
N PHE A 373 15.86 22.68 15.99
CA PHE A 373 17.23 22.91 15.60
C PHE A 373 17.56 24.39 15.70
N ASP A 374 18.52 24.74 16.55
CA ASP A 374 19.14 26.06 16.57
C ASP A 374 20.03 26.11 15.32
N GLY A 375 19.61 26.82 14.26
CA GLY A 375 20.15 26.79 12.89
C GLY A 375 21.61 27.24 12.70
N SER A 376 22.51 26.87 13.62
CA SER A 376 23.91 27.23 13.69
C SER A 376 24.82 26.32 12.84
N LEU A 377 24.33 25.16 12.38
CA LEU A 377 25.18 24.09 11.83
C LEU A 377 24.97 23.72 10.36
N GLY A 378 24.11 24.43 9.61
CA GLY A 378 23.97 24.21 8.16
C GLY A 378 23.46 22.81 7.84
N GLN A 379 22.34 22.43 8.46
CA GLN A 379 21.82 21.07 8.42
C GLN A 379 21.09 20.77 7.11
N THR A 380 21.13 19.50 6.70
CA THR A 380 20.39 18.98 5.55
C THR A 380 19.13 18.26 6.03
N LEU A 381 17.98 18.89 5.86
CA LEU A 381 16.67 18.31 6.19
C LEU A 381 16.14 17.52 5.00
N LEU A 382 15.83 16.24 5.17
CA LEU A 382 15.15 15.45 4.14
C LEU A 382 13.66 15.85 4.08
N ASP A 383 13.17 16.14 2.88
CA ASP A 383 11.75 16.44 2.64
C ASP A 383 10.87 15.18 2.71
N THR A 384 10.55 14.77 3.93
CA THR A 384 9.68 13.62 4.18
C THR A 384 8.20 13.92 3.90
N SER A 385 7.82 15.19 3.66
CA SER A 385 6.43 15.52 3.29
C SER A 385 6.07 15.00 1.89
N PHE A 386 7.08 14.81 1.04
CA PHE A 386 6.90 14.21 -0.29
C PHE A 386 6.26 12.81 -0.23
N VAL A 387 6.50 12.02 0.82
CA VAL A 387 5.90 10.67 0.95
C VAL A 387 4.39 10.71 1.16
N ARG A 388 3.85 11.88 1.56
CA ARG A 388 2.42 12.13 1.73
C ARG A 388 1.82 12.77 0.48
N SER A 389 2.62 13.49 -0.29
CA SER A 389 2.20 14.22 -1.49
C SER A 389 1.44 13.36 -2.51
N PRO A 390 0.45 13.92 -3.22
CA PRO A 390 -0.15 13.26 -4.37
C PRO A 390 0.87 13.01 -5.50
N GLY A 391 2.00 13.73 -5.52
CA GLY A 391 3.12 13.50 -6.41
C GLY A 391 4.02 12.31 -6.02
N TRP A 392 3.76 11.62 -4.91
CA TRP A 392 4.43 10.36 -4.59
C TRP A 392 4.10 9.31 -5.65
N VAL A 393 5.14 8.68 -6.21
CA VAL A 393 5.01 7.66 -7.27
C VAL A 393 5.32 6.25 -6.73
N GLY A 394 5.68 6.13 -5.45
CA GLY A 394 5.78 4.82 -4.82
C GLY A 394 4.40 4.23 -4.51
N ASP A 395 4.37 2.97 -4.11
CA ASP A 395 3.14 2.29 -3.72
C ASP A 395 2.45 3.02 -2.55
N HIS A 396 1.23 3.50 -2.79
CA HIS A 396 0.40 4.19 -1.81
C HIS A 396 -0.25 3.24 -0.81
N THR A 397 -0.37 1.95 -1.13
CA THR A 397 -0.96 0.93 -0.24
C THR A 397 -0.05 0.64 0.96
N LYS A 398 1.27 0.82 0.79
CA LYS A 398 2.24 0.74 1.88
C LYS A 398 1.92 1.71 3.01
N SER A 399 2.09 1.22 4.23
CA SER A 399 2.00 2.05 5.44
C SER A 399 2.90 3.30 5.32
N LEU A 400 2.49 4.41 5.94
CA LEU A 400 3.27 5.64 5.93
C LEU A 400 4.70 5.43 6.46
N THR A 401 4.85 4.60 7.49
CA THR A 401 6.15 4.19 8.05
C THR A 401 7.00 3.49 6.99
N ARG A 402 6.43 2.53 6.24
CA ARG A 402 7.17 1.87 5.14
C ARG A 402 7.53 2.85 4.02
N ARG A 403 6.60 3.70 3.58
CA ARG A 403 6.88 4.73 2.56
C ARG A 403 7.99 5.70 2.99
N LEU A 404 8.00 6.09 4.26
CA LEU A 404 9.06 6.92 4.82
C LEU A 404 10.42 6.19 4.84
N SER A 405 10.42 4.91 5.22
CA SER A 405 11.62 4.07 5.18
C SER A 405 12.16 3.96 3.76
N ASP A 406 11.30 3.63 2.78
CA ASP A 406 11.63 3.56 1.35
C ASP A 406 12.20 4.91 0.85
N HIS A 407 11.67 6.03 1.33
CA HIS A 407 12.14 7.36 0.92
C HIS A 407 13.50 7.74 1.51
N ILE A 408 13.73 7.47 2.79
CA ILE A 408 15.03 7.66 3.44
C ILE A 408 16.09 6.77 2.81
N GLU A 409 15.76 5.50 2.58
CA GLU A 409 16.63 4.53 1.91
C GLU A 409 17.04 5.03 0.53
N LYS A 410 16.07 5.46 -0.28
CA LYS A 410 16.32 6.06 -1.61
C LYS A 410 17.19 7.31 -1.52
N ALA A 411 16.94 8.21 -0.59
CA ALA A 411 17.76 9.41 -0.41
C ALA A 411 19.22 9.06 -0.11
N CYS A 412 19.45 8.09 0.78
CA CYS A 412 20.79 7.65 1.14
C CYS A 412 21.50 6.95 -0.03
N LEU A 413 20.81 6.03 -0.71
CA LEU A 413 21.31 5.35 -1.90
C LEU A 413 21.76 6.35 -2.96
N LEU A 414 20.94 7.37 -3.23
CA LEU A 414 21.26 8.40 -4.21
C LEU A 414 22.50 9.20 -3.83
N LEU A 415 22.60 9.62 -2.57
CA LEU A 415 23.77 10.36 -2.07
C LEU A 415 25.05 9.51 -2.10
N LEU A 416 24.98 8.23 -1.73
CA LEU A 416 26.13 7.33 -1.81
C LEU A 416 26.54 7.02 -3.25
N SER A 417 25.59 7.00 -4.18
CA SER A 417 25.87 6.73 -5.59
C SER A 417 26.49 7.93 -6.32
N GLU A 418 26.37 9.15 -5.78
CA GLU A 418 26.81 10.39 -6.42
C GLU A 418 27.73 11.21 -5.49
N PRO A 419 29.05 10.95 -5.52
CA PRO A 419 30.01 11.63 -4.64
C PRO A 419 30.01 13.14 -4.79
N GLU A 420 29.74 13.66 -6.00
CA GLU A 420 29.63 15.11 -6.23
C GLU A 420 28.43 15.73 -5.52
N VAL A 421 27.32 14.99 -5.41
CA VAL A 421 26.13 15.47 -4.70
C VAL A 421 26.40 15.42 -3.20
N LEU A 422 26.96 14.32 -2.69
CA LEU A 422 27.35 14.20 -1.28
C LEU A 422 28.36 15.29 -0.89
N ASP A 423 29.39 15.52 -1.69
CA ASP A 423 30.39 16.58 -1.45
C ASP A 423 29.75 17.98 -1.45
N ARG A 424 28.76 18.24 -2.30
CA ARG A 424 28.02 19.52 -2.26
C ARG A 424 27.15 19.67 -1.02
N VAL A 425 26.53 18.59 -0.57
CA VAL A 425 25.78 18.56 0.68
C VAL A 425 26.74 18.85 1.85
N SER A 426 27.89 18.18 1.89
CA SER A 426 28.93 18.39 2.91
C SER A 426 29.60 19.77 2.87
N ASN A 427 29.83 20.35 1.69
CA ASN A 427 30.42 21.68 1.55
C ASN A 427 29.52 22.82 2.06
N ARG A 428 28.22 22.58 2.34
CA ARG A 428 27.33 23.58 2.96
C ARG A 428 27.54 23.76 4.45
N LYS A 429 28.04 22.74 5.15
CA LYS A 429 28.41 22.83 6.56
C LYS A 429 29.33 24.03 6.83
N ASN A 430 30.21 24.34 5.87
CA ASN A 430 31.11 25.49 5.89
C ASN A 430 30.45 26.86 5.62
N ARG A 431 29.20 26.89 5.14
CA ARG A 431 28.49 28.11 4.72
C ARG A 431 27.29 28.48 5.61
N GLN A 432 26.93 27.67 6.62
CA GLN A 432 25.80 27.90 7.53
C GLN A 432 24.48 28.23 6.82
N THR A 433 24.18 27.56 5.70
CA THR A 433 22.90 27.74 4.98
C THR A 433 22.06 26.47 5.07
N ASP A 434 20.96 26.53 5.81
CA ASP A 434 20.01 25.41 5.91
C ASP A 434 19.47 25.00 4.54
N GLY A 435 19.41 23.69 4.31
CA GLY A 435 19.00 23.10 3.04
C GLY A 435 17.98 22.00 3.23
N ILE A 436 16.97 21.98 2.36
CA ILE A 436 16.03 20.88 2.24
C ILE A 436 16.48 19.99 1.08
N LEU A 437 16.84 18.75 1.41
CA LEU A 437 17.12 17.70 0.45
C LEU A 437 15.79 17.12 -0.04
N CYS A 438 15.50 17.38 -1.31
CA CYS A 438 14.32 16.89 -2.00
C CYS A 438 14.71 15.72 -2.90
N VAL A 439 13.97 14.60 -2.79
CA VAL A 439 14.17 13.42 -3.62
C VAL A 439 12.85 13.08 -4.30
N TYR A 440 12.74 13.29 -5.62
CA TYR A 440 11.49 13.10 -6.36
C TYR A 440 11.74 12.47 -7.74
N PRO A 441 10.76 11.79 -8.36
CA PRO A 441 10.98 11.14 -9.64
C PRO A 441 11.29 12.14 -10.79
N SER A 442 12.33 11.92 -11.59
CA SER A 442 12.72 12.71 -12.76
C SER A 442 11.66 12.77 -13.87
N LYS A 443 10.70 11.83 -13.89
CA LYS A 443 9.54 11.94 -14.81
C LYS A 443 8.65 13.12 -14.43
N LEU A 444 8.48 13.39 -13.13
CA LEU A 444 7.80 14.60 -12.66
C LEU A 444 8.61 15.84 -13.08
N SER A 445 9.95 15.85 -12.99
CA SER A 445 10.77 17.05 -13.27
C SER A 445 10.69 17.62 -14.69
N LYS A 446 10.25 16.81 -15.67
CA LYS A 446 10.00 17.25 -17.06
C LYS A 446 8.63 17.88 -17.26
N HIS A 447 7.60 17.40 -16.55
CA HIS A 447 6.24 17.97 -16.56
C HIS A 447 6.07 19.12 -15.55
N VAL A 448 6.87 19.12 -14.49
CA VAL A 448 6.95 20.15 -13.44
C VAL A 448 7.36 21.51 -13.98
N LYS A 449 8.08 21.59 -15.10
CA LYS A 449 8.44 22.89 -15.72
C LYS A 449 7.25 23.67 -16.30
N SER A 450 6.09 23.04 -16.53
CA SER A 450 4.93 23.71 -17.12
C SER A 450 3.62 23.56 -16.35
N GLU A 451 3.47 22.58 -15.45
CA GLU A 451 2.17 22.32 -14.78
C GLU A 451 2.21 22.13 -13.25
N PHE A 452 3.37 21.95 -12.61
CA PHE A 452 3.42 21.42 -11.23
C PHE A 452 4.51 22.05 -10.36
N ASP A 453 4.31 23.28 -9.90
CA ASP A 453 5.26 24.08 -9.11
C ASP A 453 5.25 23.80 -7.58
N TYR A 454 4.51 22.81 -7.09
CA TYR A 454 4.38 22.52 -5.66
C TYR A 454 4.22 21.01 -5.44
N LEU A 455 5.30 20.33 -5.01
CA LEU A 455 5.29 18.86 -4.82
C LEU A 455 5.26 18.43 -3.36
N SER A 456 5.48 19.34 -2.41
CA SER A 456 5.64 18.99 -1.01
C SER A 456 5.36 20.17 -0.09
N GLU A 457 5.11 19.90 1.20
CA GLU A 457 4.88 20.93 2.22
C GLU A 457 6.14 21.75 2.49
N ALA A 458 7.30 21.16 2.26
CA ALA A 458 8.61 21.73 2.56
C ALA A 458 9.10 22.75 1.51
N VAL A 459 8.61 22.66 0.25
CA VAL A 459 9.15 23.47 -0.86
C VAL A 459 8.06 23.97 -1.81
N ALA A 460 7.98 25.29 -1.95
CA ALA A 460 7.40 25.93 -3.13
C ALA A 460 8.44 26.05 -4.26
N PHE A 461 8.13 25.58 -5.46
CA PHE A 461 8.88 25.99 -6.65
C PHE A 461 8.38 27.39 -7.02
N SER A 462 9.10 28.43 -6.60
CA SER A 462 8.78 29.78 -7.07
C SER A 462 9.00 29.84 -8.59
N THR A 463 7.93 30.08 -9.35
CA THR A 463 8.02 30.43 -10.77
C THR A 463 8.95 31.61 -10.99
N LEU A 464 9.79 31.47 -12.00
CA LEU A 464 10.73 32.43 -12.56
C LEU A 464 10.16 33.84 -12.73
N SER A 465 10.45 34.75 -11.80
CA SER A 465 10.44 36.19 -12.13
C SER A 465 11.44 37.02 -11.30
N GLU A 466 12.68 36.56 -11.13
CA GLU A 466 13.74 37.47 -10.67
C GLU A 466 15.10 37.12 -11.30
N LYS A 467 15.29 37.66 -12.51
CA LYS A 467 16.44 37.52 -13.41
C LYS A 467 17.79 38.00 -12.85
N ARG A 468 17.98 38.23 -11.54
CA ARG A 468 19.25 38.79 -11.02
C ARG A 468 19.88 38.13 -9.80
N ILE A 469 19.21 37.25 -9.04
CA ILE A 469 19.83 36.61 -7.85
C ILE A 469 20.15 35.11 -8.07
N ALA A 470 19.51 34.45 -9.04
CA ALA A 470 19.67 33.01 -9.26
C ALA A 470 20.98 32.58 -9.96
N ARG A 471 21.83 33.50 -10.44
CA ARG A 471 23.10 33.11 -11.10
C ARG A 471 24.17 32.57 -10.15
N ALA A 472 24.03 32.75 -8.84
CA ALA A 472 24.97 32.22 -7.85
C ALA A 472 24.48 30.92 -7.16
N PHE A 473 23.19 30.59 -7.24
CA PHE A 473 22.59 29.43 -6.55
C PHE A 473 22.01 28.41 -7.54
N LEU A 474 22.93 27.80 -8.32
CA LEU A 474 22.90 26.44 -8.86
C LEU A 474 21.52 25.80 -9.16
N GLU A 475 20.94 26.08 -10.33
CA GLU A 475 20.14 25.06 -11.04
C GLU A 475 21.13 24.13 -11.77
N HIS A 476 21.58 23.05 -11.14
CA HIS A 476 22.36 22.00 -11.80
C HIS A 476 21.60 20.68 -11.70
N ARG A 477 21.03 20.26 -12.82
CA ARG A 477 20.26 19.03 -12.98
C ARG A 477 21.23 17.88 -13.26
N HIS A 478 21.43 17.00 -12.30
CA HIS A 478 22.00 15.69 -12.57
C HIS A 478 20.82 14.73 -12.72
N SER A 479 20.53 14.29 -13.96
CA SER A 479 19.59 13.19 -14.16
C SER A 479 20.35 11.89 -13.94
N LEU A 480 20.09 11.24 -12.81
CA LEU A 480 20.61 9.91 -12.53
C LEU A 480 19.89 8.90 -13.45
N SER A 481 20.66 8.28 -14.35
CA SER A 481 20.22 7.12 -15.12
C SER A 481 20.79 5.82 -14.57
N SER A 482 21.11 5.79 -13.27
CA SER A 482 21.65 4.61 -12.61
C SER A 482 20.52 3.66 -12.14
N LYS A 483 20.72 2.34 -12.10
CA LYS A 483 19.72 1.29 -11.97
C LYS A 483 19.17 1.04 -10.57
N LEU A 484 19.76 1.61 -9.54
CA LEU A 484 19.00 1.81 -8.30
C LEU A 484 17.74 2.66 -8.58
N ALA A 485 17.76 3.47 -9.66
CA ALA A 485 16.64 4.22 -10.21
C ALA A 485 15.79 3.49 -11.28
N ARG A 486 16.05 2.22 -11.66
CA ARG A 486 15.10 1.50 -12.58
C ARG A 486 14.03 0.70 -11.84
N GLU A 487 14.33 0.13 -10.68
CA GLU A 487 13.30 -0.45 -9.80
C GLU A 487 12.55 0.64 -9.02
N SER A 488 13.16 1.83 -8.90
CA SER A 488 12.57 2.94 -8.15
C SER A 488 12.03 4.09 -9.03
N GLY A 489 12.27 4.07 -10.34
CA GLY A 489 11.97 5.18 -11.25
C GLY A 489 13.09 6.22 -11.21
N ASN A 490 13.39 6.86 -12.35
CA ASN A 490 14.38 7.95 -12.39
C ASN A 490 14.05 8.92 -11.24
N TYR A 491 14.96 9.16 -10.29
CA TYR A 491 14.82 10.18 -9.24
C TYR A 491 15.82 11.30 -9.47
N ASP A 492 15.38 12.53 -9.25
CA ASP A 492 16.21 13.72 -9.17
C ASP A 492 16.39 14.08 -7.70
N VAL A 493 17.62 14.46 -7.36
CA VAL A 493 17.96 15.05 -6.06
C VAL A 493 18.11 16.55 -6.26
N ALA A 494 17.43 17.33 -5.41
CA ALA A 494 17.59 18.77 -5.39
C ALA A 494 17.80 19.25 -3.96
N LEU A 495 18.86 20.04 -3.77
CA LEU A 495 19.08 20.76 -2.51
C LEU A 495 18.48 22.15 -2.64
N ARG A 496 17.47 22.47 -1.83
CA ARG A 496 16.71 23.73 -1.89
C ARG A 496 16.93 24.55 -0.63
N PRO A 497 16.94 25.90 -0.70
CA PRO A 497 16.84 26.70 0.50
C PRO A 497 15.46 26.48 1.15
N MET A 498 15.41 26.44 2.48
CA MET A 498 14.13 26.45 3.20
C MET A 498 13.40 27.76 2.87
N LYS A 499 12.24 27.65 2.21
CA LYS A 499 11.37 28.79 1.88
C LYS A 499 9.95 28.46 2.34
N PRO A 500 9.17 29.46 2.80
CA PRO A 500 7.74 29.27 3.02
C PRO A 500 7.09 28.70 1.76
N SER A 501 6.45 27.54 1.90
CA SER A 501 5.62 27.00 0.83
C SER A 501 4.35 27.85 0.73
N ASN A 502 3.88 28.09 -0.50
CA ASN A 502 2.52 28.55 -0.70
C ASN A 502 1.62 27.31 -0.60
N PHE A 503 1.14 27.02 0.61
CA PHE A 503 0.28 25.85 0.83
C PHE A 503 -1.01 25.91 0.00
N GLU A 504 -1.51 27.10 -0.30
CA GLU A 504 -2.69 27.28 -1.16
C GLU A 504 -2.45 26.72 -2.56
N ALA A 505 -1.29 27.05 -3.15
CA ALA A 505 -0.90 26.54 -4.45
C ALA A 505 -0.59 25.03 -4.40
N LEU A 506 -0.01 24.52 -3.30
CA LEU A 506 0.15 23.08 -3.09
C LEU A 506 -1.20 22.35 -3.03
N ALA A 507 -2.17 22.90 -2.32
CA ALA A 507 -3.51 22.34 -2.18
C ALA A 507 -4.27 22.35 -3.51
N GLU A 508 -4.24 23.47 -4.24
CA GLU A 508 -4.81 23.60 -5.58
C GLU A 508 -4.20 22.58 -6.55
N GLN A 509 -2.87 22.45 -6.54
CA GLN A 509 -2.20 21.49 -7.39
C GLN A 509 -2.52 20.05 -7.01
N SER A 510 -2.56 19.76 -5.71
CA SER A 510 -2.95 18.46 -5.18
C SER A 510 -4.34 18.06 -5.63
N TRP A 511 -5.28 19.01 -5.57
CA TRP A 511 -6.62 18.84 -6.11
C TRP A 511 -6.60 18.65 -7.64
N THR A 512 -5.87 19.47 -8.37
CA THR A 512 -5.78 19.40 -9.84
C THR A 512 -5.25 18.03 -10.30
N MET A 513 -4.24 17.50 -9.61
CA MET A 513 -3.72 16.16 -9.86
C MET A 513 -4.76 15.08 -9.56
N ALA A 514 -5.47 15.19 -8.44
CA ALA A 514 -6.48 14.23 -8.05
C ALA A 514 -7.72 14.26 -8.97
N SER A 515 -8.21 15.44 -9.32
CA SER A 515 -9.41 15.62 -10.16
C SER A 515 -9.20 15.12 -11.58
N LYS A 516 -8.01 15.30 -12.17
CA LYS A 516 -7.65 14.70 -13.47
C LYS A 516 -7.81 13.17 -13.49
N HIS A 517 -7.76 12.49 -12.34
CA HIS A 517 -7.83 11.02 -12.26
C HIS A 517 -9.16 10.52 -11.69
N PHE A 518 -9.76 11.25 -10.75
CA PHE A 518 -10.91 10.78 -9.98
C PHE A 518 -12.19 11.57 -10.23
N ALA A 519 -12.11 12.76 -10.83
CA ALA A 519 -13.22 13.68 -10.99
C ALA A 519 -13.17 14.46 -12.31
N PRO A 520 -13.14 13.78 -13.47
CA PRO A 520 -13.11 14.46 -14.75
C PRO A 520 -14.36 15.36 -14.89
N GLY A 521 -14.15 16.68 -15.01
CA GLY A 521 -15.24 17.68 -15.12
C GLY A 521 -15.35 18.66 -13.94
N PHE A 522 -14.54 18.52 -12.88
CA PHE A 522 -14.40 19.54 -11.85
C PHE A 522 -13.24 20.48 -12.15
N GLU A 523 -13.48 21.80 -12.11
CA GLU A 523 -12.44 22.82 -12.23
C GLU A 523 -12.25 23.58 -10.91
N VAL A 524 -10.99 23.86 -10.55
CA VAL A 524 -10.65 24.77 -9.45
C VAL A 524 -10.77 26.19 -9.99
N ASN A 525 -11.69 26.99 -9.46
CA ASN A 525 -12.01 28.30 -10.04
C ASN A 525 -11.53 29.47 -9.16
N SER A 526 -11.41 29.28 -7.84
CA SER A 526 -10.83 30.29 -6.94
C SER A 526 -10.38 29.73 -5.60
N ILE A 527 -9.23 30.20 -5.12
CA ILE A 527 -8.83 30.12 -3.72
C ILE A 527 -9.38 31.40 -3.06
N GLU A 528 -10.47 31.29 -2.30
CA GLU A 528 -11.03 32.45 -1.59
C GLU A 528 -10.18 32.71 -0.34
N ASN A 529 -9.42 33.81 -0.34
CA ASN A 529 -8.79 34.35 0.86
C ASN A 529 -9.87 34.97 1.76
N GLU A 530 -10.66 34.18 2.46
CA GLU A 530 -11.36 34.72 3.63
C GLU A 530 -10.32 34.96 4.73
N THR A 531 -9.78 36.19 4.76
CA THR A 531 -9.00 36.76 5.86
C THR A 531 -9.74 36.78 7.21
N ASN A 532 -10.97 36.27 7.24
CA ASN A 532 -11.87 36.24 8.39
C ASN A 532 -12.02 34.83 9.01
N PHE A 533 -11.02 33.96 8.89
CA PHE A 533 -10.91 32.90 9.90
C PHE A 533 -10.73 33.58 11.25
N PRO A 534 -11.60 33.33 12.26
CA PRO A 534 -11.45 33.95 13.56
C PRO A 534 -10.11 33.48 14.17
N ARG A 535 -9.07 34.34 14.10
CA ARG A 535 -7.76 34.08 14.73
C ARG A 535 -7.89 33.85 16.25
N SER A 536 -9.04 34.21 16.83
CA SER A 536 -9.40 33.97 18.22
C SER A 536 -9.67 32.49 18.57
N LYS A 537 -9.89 31.60 17.58
CA LYS A 537 -10.01 30.16 17.84
C LYS A 537 -8.62 29.52 17.70
N GLN A 538 -8.02 29.09 18.83
CA GLN A 538 -6.68 28.45 18.94
C GLN A 538 -6.48 27.17 18.11
N TYR A 539 -7.49 26.76 17.33
CA TYR A 539 -7.67 25.40 16.83
C TYR A 539 -7.56 25.28 15.31
N ILE A 540 -7.37 26.40 14.60
CA ILE A 540 -7.32 26.39 13.14
C ILE A 540 -5.87 26.18 12.67
N PRO A 541 -5.58 25.21 11.77
CA PRO A 541 -4.23 24.94 11.33
C PRO A 541 -3.55 26.14 10.65
N TYR A 542 -2.22 26.20 10.80
CA TYR A 542 -1.39 27.23 10.18
C TYR A 542 -1.33 27.09 8.65
N SER A 543 -1.38 25.85 8.14
CA SER A 543 -1.28 25.53 6.71
C SER A 543 -2.61 25.02 6.18
N LYS A 544 -3.42 25.93 5.61
CA LYS A 544 -4.75 25.61 5.07
C LYS A 544 -5.03 26.38 3.78
N ALA A 545 -5.92 25.85 2.96
CA ALA A 545 -6.43 26.48 1.75
C ALA A 545 -7.95 26.29 1.71
N ASP A 546 -8.71 27.35 1.43
CA ASP A 546 -10.15 27.24 1.15
C ASP A 546 -10.34 27.17 -0.36
N LEU A 547 -10.62 25.97 -0.86
CA LEU A 547 -10.81 25.72 -2.28
C LEU A 547 -12.29 25.72 -2.61
N LEU A 548 -12.63 26.50 -3.64
CA LEU A 548 -13.94 26.49 -4.23
C LEU A 548 -13.93 25.75 -5.57
N LEU A 549 -14.76 24.72 -5.65
CA LEU A 549 -14.83 23.83 -6.80
C LEU A 549 -16.19 23.90 -7.47
N PHE A 550 -16.15 23.84 -8.80
CA PHE A 550 -17.33 23.84 -9.65
C PHE A 550 -17.31 22.59 -10.51
N SER A 551 -18.42 21.84 -10.47
CA SER A 551 -18.84 21.04 -11.61
C SER A 551 -20.24 21.50 -12.01
N GLU A 552 -20.61 21.40 -13.27
CA GLU A 552 -22.03 21.48 -13.58
C GLU A 552 -22.70 20.18 -13.09
N PRO A 553 -23.74 20.22 -12.22
CA PRO A 553 -24.53 21.36 -11.75
C PRO A 553 -24.26 21.81 -10.28
N ARG A 554 -23.17 21.42 -9.62
CA ARG A 554 -22.94 21.64 -8.18
C ARG A 554 -21.67 22.44 -7.86
N LYS A 555 -21.83 23.43 -6.96
CA LYS A 555 -20.74 24.16 -6.31
C LYS A 555 -20.42 23.50 -4.96
N ARG A 556 -19.15 23.16 -4.71
CA ARG A 556 -18.70 22.58 -3.42
C ARG A 556 -17.50 23.37 -2.87
N ARG A 557 -17.46 23.56 -1.55
CA ARG A 557 -16.40 24.29 -0.83
C ARG A 557 -15.63 23.36 0.09
N PHE A 558 -14.31 23.48 0.08
CA PHE A 558 -13.41 22.60 0.80
C PHE A 558 -12.36 23.37 1.58
N ILE A 559 -12.19 23.06 2.86
CA ILE A 559 -11.01 23.44 3.62
C ILE A 559 -10.00 22.30 3.49
N ILE A 560 -8.93 22.55 2.73
CA ILE A 560 -7.81 21.64 2.59
C ILE A 560 -6.73 22.01 3.60
N THR A 561 -6.22 21.04 4.33
CA THR A 561 -5.16 21.23 5.34
C THR A 561 -3.95 20.36 5.07
N ALA A 562 -2.77 20.78 5.55
CA ALA A 562 -1.57 19.95 5.56
C ALA A 562 -1.72 18.80 6.56
N GLU A 563 -2.44 19.07 7.64
CA GLU A 563 -2.68 18.20 8.77
C GLU A 563 -3.95 17.38 8.58
N THR A 564 -4.08 16.30 9.34
CA THR A 564 -5.37 15.60 9.46
C THR A 564 -6.39 16.49 10.15
N PRO A 565 -7.59 16.67 9.57
CA PRO A 565 -8.68 17.36 10.23
C PRO A 565 -9.04 16.73 11.57
N ASN A 566 -9.19 17.56 12.59
CA ASN A 566 -9.75 17.20 13.88
C ASN A 566 -11.26 17.54 13.91
N LEU A 567 -11.94 17.16 14.99
CA LEU A 567 -13.39 17.35 15.10
C LEU A 567 -13.78 18.83 15.12
N GLU A 568 -12.93 19.70 15.69
CA GLU A 568 -13.16 21.14 15.75
C GLU A 568 -13.12 21.79 14.35
N LEU A 569 -12.15 21.39 13.51
CA LEU A 569 -12.06 21.86 12.13
C LEU A 569 -13.26 21.37 11.31
N ILE A 570 -13.70 20.13 11.53
CA ILE A 570 -14.89 19.59 10.86
C ILE A 570 -16.12 20.42 11.25
N ARG A 571 -16.35 20.70 12.53
CA ARG A 571 -17.46 21.55 12.98
C ARG A 571 -17.41 22.93 12.35
N TYR A 572 -16.23 23.55 12.32
CA TYR A 572 -16.07 24.85 11.67
C TYR A 572 -16.38 24.79 10.17
N ALA A 573 -15.92 23.73 9.49
CA ALA A 573 -16.22 23.52 8.09
C ALA A 573 -17.74 23.39 7.89
N GLU A 574 -18.40 22.54 8.68
CA GLU A 574 -19.86 22.34 8.68
C GLU A 574 -20.64 23.65 8.94
N GLU A 575 -20.29 24.40 9.99
CA GLU A 575 -20.88 25.69 10.35
C GLU A 575 -20.82 26.70 9.21
N THR A 576 -19.80 26.57 8.35
CA THR A 576 -19.57 27.49 7.24
C THR A 576 -19.93 26.91 5.87
N GLY A 577 -20.58 25.74 5.84
CA GLY A 577 -21.03 25.09 4.61
C GLY A 577 -19.89 24.51 3.76
N ARG A 578 -18.80 24.07 4.41
CA ARG A 578 -17.57 23.56 3.80
C ARG A 578 -17.28 22.12 4.28
N GLN A 579 -16.52 21.37 3.50
CA GLN A 579 -15.98 20.06 3.87
C GLN A 579 -14.50 20.19 4.24
N ALA A 580 -14.03 19.53 5.29
CA ALA A 580 -12.60 19.56 5.67
C ALA A 580 -11.89 18.27 5.24
N MET A 581 -10.70 18.38 4.67
CA MET A 581 -9.86 17.21 4.35
C MET A 581 -8.38 17.55 4.33
N ARG A 582 -7.51 16.54 4.42
CA ARG A 582 -6.08 16.70 4.17
C ARG A 582 -5.80 16.73 2.67
N TYR A 583 -4.82 17.51 2.21
CA TYR A 583 -4.45 17.60 0.78
C TYR A 583 -4.06 16.25 0.13
N THR A 584 -3.76 15.25 0.95
CA THR A 584 -3.33 13.92 0.53
C THR A 584 -4.45 12.88 0.60
N ASP A 585 -5.63 13.26 1.09
CA ASP A 585 -6.74 12.34 1.31
C ASP A 585 -7.46 12.04 -0.01
N LYS A 586 -6.81 11.24 -0.86
CA LYS A 586 -7.30 10.85 -2.21
C LYS A 586 -8.69 10.21 -2.16
N HIS A 587 -9.01 9.50 -1.08
CA HIS A 587 -10.30 8.83 -0.94
C HIS A 587 -11.41 9.82 -0.61
N SER A 588 -11.19 10.73 0.34
CA SER A 588 -12.13 11.84 0.56
C SER A 588 -12.28 12.70 -0.68
N LEU A 589 -11.19 12.97 -1.40
CA LEU A 589 -11.22 13.69 -2.67
C LEU A 589 -12.15 12.99 -3.67
N ARG A 590 -11.94 11.69 -3.93
CA ARG A 590 -12.78 10.88 -4.84
C ARG A 590 -14.24 10.83 -4.38
N ARG A 591 -14.48 10.58 -3.09
CA ARG A 591 -15.83 10.46 -2.52
C ARG A 591 -16.59 11.78 -2.57
N PHE A 592 -15.90 12.89 -2.26
CA PHE A 592 -16.49 14.23 -2.30
C PHE A 592 -16.53 14.83 -3.70
N SER A 593 -15.87 14.22 -4.69
CA SER A 593 -16.02 14.62 -6.09
C SER A 593 -17.09 13.84 -6.83
N ASP A 594 -17.44 12.63 -6.39
CA ASP A 594 -18.52 11.86 -6.99
C ASP A 594 -19.88 12.54 -6.73
N THR A 595 -20.48 13.08 -7.80
CA THR A 595 -21.77 13.79 -7.73
C THR A 595 -22.96 12.87 -7.96
N SER A 596 -22.74 11.72 -8.59
CA SER A 596 -23.75 10.66 -8.78
C SER A 596 -24.07 9.95 -7.48
N ARG A 597 -23.13 9.94 -6.53
CA ARG A 597 -23.32 9.31 -5.23
C ARG A 597 -24.27 10.11 -4.34
N GLU A 598 -25.37 9.47 -3.93
CA GLU A 598 -26.22 9.97 -2.86
C GLU A 598 -25.47 9.87 -1.52
N GLN A 599 -25.47 10.94 -0.71
CA GLN A 599 -24.70 11.05 0.53
C GLN A 599 -25.62 10.95 1.74
N LEU A 600 -25.28 10.07 2.70
CA LEU A 600 -26.11 9.83 3.89
C LEU A 600 -26.18 11.08 4.78
N TRP A 601 -25.07 11.80 4.82
CA TRP A 601 -24.88 13.00 5.62
C TRP A 601 -24.77 14.23 4.73
N ASP A 602 -25.25 15.37 5.22
CA ASP A 602 -25.06 16.65 4.53
C ASP A 602 -23.56 17.02 4.48
N PHE A 603 -22.82 16.66 5.55
CA PHE A 603 -21.37 16.74 5.65
C PHE A 603 -20.79 15.46 6.24
N GLU A 604 -19.67 14.99 5.69
CA GLU A 604 -19.07 13.69 6.03
C GLU A 604 -17.68 13.92 6.64
N ILE A 605 -17.26 13.05 7.56
CA ILE A 605 -15.90 13.11 8.10
C ILE A 605 -14.92 12.60 7.04
N PRO A 606 -13.76 13.25 6.84
CA PRO A 606 -12.75 12.77 5.91
C PRO A 606 -12.23 11.41 6.32
N GLU A 607 -11.82 10.59 5.36
CA GLU A 607 -11.24 9.28 5.61
C GLU A 607 -9.98 9.33 6.48
N ASP A 608 -9.16 10.36 6.29
CA ASP A 608 -7.94 10.56 7.08
C ASP A 608 -8.20 11.35 8.37
N PHE A 609 -9.44 11.35 8.89
CA PHE A 609 -9.80 11.90 10.21
C PHE A 609 -9.10 11.12 11.34
N GLN A 610 -8.79 11.82 12.44
CA GLN A 610 -8.27 11.18 13.64
C GLN A 610 -9.04 11.62 14.88
N CYS A 611 -9.71 10.67 15.52
CA CYS A 611 -10.15 10.83 16.90
C CYS A 611 -8.91 10.82 17.81
N SER A 612 -8.68 11.90 18.56
CA SER A 612 -7.58 12.01 19.52
C SER A 612 -7.89 11.30 20.84
N GLN A 613 -9.17 11.06 21.14
CA GLN A 613 -9.59 10.40 22.36
C GLN A 613 -9.31 8.90 22.29
N ARG A 614 -8.59 8.39 23.29
CA ARG A 614 -8.46 6.94 23.52
C ARG A 614 -9.59 6.53 24.45
N PHE A 615 -10.43 5.61 24.00
CA PHE A 615 -11.38 4.94 24.85
C PHE A 615 -10.66 3.81 25.60
N PRO A 616 -10.67 3.80 26.94
CA PRO A 616 -10.14 2.68 27.70
C PRO A 616 -10.96 1.42 27.39
N VAL A 617 -10.33 0.25 27.53
CA VAL A 617 -11.07 -1.02 27.52
C VAL A 617 -12.08 -0.94 28.66
N VAL A 618 -13.35 -1.12 28.33
CA VAL A 618 -14.42 -1.12 29.30
C VAL A 618 -14.58 -2.56 29.80
N ASP A 619 -14.78 -2.75 31.11
CA ASP A 619 -14.90 -4.06 31.77
C ASP A 619 -16.25 -4.76 31.50
N HIS A 620 -16.89 -4.53 30.34
CA HIS A 620 -18.06 -5.30 29.92
C HIS A 620 -17.66 -6.44 28.99
N PRO A 621 -18.45 -7.53 28.96
CA PRO A 621 -18.23 -8.59 27.99
C PRO A 621 -18.26 -8.05 26.55
N PRO A 622 -17.29 -8.46 25.70
CA PRO A 622 -17.20 -7.96 24.34
C PRO A 622 -18.44 -8.35 23.54
N VAL A 623 -19.06 -7.33 22.95
CA VAL A 623 -20.23 -7.47 22.09
C VAL A 623 -19.82 -8.01 20.74
N PHE A 624 -18.82 -7.35 20.17
CA PHE A 624 -18.30 -7.68 18.86
C PHE A 624 -17.19 -8.71 19.04
N ARG A 625 -17.07 -9.62 18.10
CA ARG A 625 -16.07 -10.67 18.11
C ARG A 625 -15.35 -10.71 16.78
N ARG A 626 -14.04 -10.88 16.84
CA ARG A 626 -13.21 -11.11 15.67
C ARG A 626 -12.84 -12.58 15.64
N ALA A 627 -12.60 -13.09 14.44
CA ALA A 627 -11.97 -14.39 14.31
C ALA A 627 -10.62 -14.38 15.05
N SER A 628 -10.43 -15.35 15.92
CA SER A 628 -9.22 -15.56 16.70
C SER A 628 -8.90 -17.06 16.74
N ASN A 629 -7.62 -17.41 16.87
CA ASN A 629 -7.04 -18.77 16.89
C ASN A 629 -7.52 -19.69 18.03
N TRP A 630 -8.77 -19.59 18.45
CA TRP A 630 -9.31 -20.44 19.51
C TRP A 630 -9.42 -21.87 19.02
N ASP A 631 -8.92 -22.80 19.84
CA ASP A 631 -9.18 -24.24 19.95
C ASP A 631 -10.18 -24.82 18.91
N ALA A 632 -9.79 -24.83 17.64
CA ALA A 632 -10.57 -25.35 16.54
C ALA A 632 -9.72 -26.35 15.74
N GLN A 633 -10.32 -27.49 15.47
CA GLN A 633 -9.80 -28.53 14.61
C GLN A 633 -10.46 -28.43 13.25
N PHE A 634 -9.67 -28.58 12.19
CA PHE A 634 -10.13 -28.39 10.82
C PHE A 634 -10.06 -29.70 10.05
N LEU A 635 -11.03 -29.95 9.18
CA LEU A 635 -11.02 -31.06 8.24
C LEU A 635 -11.64 -30.63 6.90
N LEU A 636 -11.39 -31.42 5.86
CA LEU A 636 -12.00 -31.20 4.54
C LEU A 636 -13.50 -31.55 4.58
N ALA A 637 -14.33 -30.77 3.88
CA ALA A 637 -15.77 -31.02 3.77
C ALA A 637 -16.09 -32.41 3.20
N GLU A 638 -15.28 -32.91 2.26
CA GLU A 638 -15.44 -34.26 1.70
C GLU A 638 -15.17 -35.32 2.76
N ALA A 639 -14.13 -35.12 3.58
CA ALA A 639 -13.81 -36.01 4.70
C ALA A 639 -14.93 -35.99 5.75
N TRP A 640 -15.48 -34.80 6.05
CA TRP A 640 -16.63 -34.65 6.95
C TRP A 640 -17.88 -35.37 6.43
N ARG A 641 -18.24 -35.18 5.15
CA ARG A 641 -19.39 -35.86 4.53
C ARG A 641 -19.21 -37.37 4.54
N SER A 642 -18.03 -37.85 4.15
CA SER A 642 -17.68 -39.28 4.17
C SER A 642 -17.78 -39.87 5.58
N TRP A 643 -17.37 -39.13 6.60
CA TRP A 643 -17.52 -39.52 7.99
C TRP A 643 -19.00 -39.54 8.44
N LEU A 644 -19.79 -38.53 8.06
CA LEU A 644 -21.23 -38.49 8.35
C LEU A 644 -22.01 -39.63 7.70
N ASP A 645 -21.63 -40.06 6.50
CA ASP A 645 -22.25 -41.21 5.83
C ASP A 645 -22.03 -42.52 6.61
N ARG A 646 -20.89 -42.65 7.30
CA ARG A 646 -20.58 -43.79 8.18
C ARG A 646 -21.22 -43.67 9.56
N TYR A 647 -21.37 -42.45 10.06
CA TYR A 647 -21.84 -42.13 11.42
C TYR A 647 -23.03 -41.15 11.43
N PRO A 648 -24.17 -41.48 10.80
CA PRO A 648 -25.26 -40.52 10.53
C PRO A 648 -25.96 -39.98 11.78
N ASP A 649 -25.96 -40.75 12.87
CA ASP A 649 -26.64 -40.44 14.13
C ASP A 649 -25.67 -39.95 15.23
N HIS A 650 -24.39 -39.73 14.89
CA HIS A 650 -23.38 -39.34 15.87
C HIS A 650 -23.60 -37.90 16.37
N PRO A 651 -23.44 -37.62 17.69
CA PRO A 651 -23.67 -36.29 18.27
C PRO A 651 -22.89 -35.16 17.57
N MET A 652 -21.67 -35.46 17.11
CA MET A 652 -20.81 -34.52 16.39
C MET A 652 -21.42 -33.98 15.08
N ARG A 653 -22.42 -34.64 14.49
CA ARG A 653 -23.06 -34.17 13.25
C ARG A 653 -23.54 -32.73 13.32
N ARG A 654 -23.95 -32.26 14.51
CA ARG A 654 -24.49 -30.91 14.73
C ARG A 654 -23.44 -29.86 15.07
N VAL A 655 -22.18 -30.24 15.32
CA VAL A 655 -21.15 -29.30 15.80
C VAL A 655 -20.20 -28.82 14.70
N GLY A 656 -20.14 -29.53 13.57
CA GLY A 656 -19.29 -29.14 12.44
C GLY A 656 -19.81 -27.90 11.72
N LYS A 657 -18.95 -26.88 11.58
CA LYS A 657 -19.27 -25.61 10.90
C LYS A 657 -18.43 -25.45 9.64
N PHE A 658 -19.06 -25.24 8.50
CA PHE A 658 -18.36 -24.93 7.25
C PHE A 658 -17.71 -23.55 7.35
N VAL A 659 -16.44 -23.45 7.00
CA VAL A 659 -15.70 -22.19 6.99
C VAL A 659 -15.96 -21.48 5.67
N LEU A 660 -16.47 -20.25 5.75
CA LEU A 660 -16.65 -19.41 4.57
C LEU A 660 -15.30 -19.14 3.90
N PRO A 661 -15.18 -19.32 2.57
CA PRO A 661 -13.93 -19.06 1.87
C PRO A 661 -13.49 -17.59 2.00
N THR A 662 -12.19 -17.38 2.20
CA THR A 662 -11.54 -16.07 2.13
C THR A 662 -11.23 -15.72 0.68
N GLY A 663 -12.04 -14.87 0.03
CA GLY A 663 -11.73 -14.30 -1.29
C GLY A 663 -12.87 -14.36 -2.31
N THR A 664 -12.68 -13.68 -3.45
CA THR A 664 -13.55 -13.66 -4.65
C THR A 664 -13.45 -14.96 -5.48
N ARG A 665 -13.15 -16.09 -4.85
CA ARG A 665 -13.05 -17.37 -5.56
C ARG A 665 -14.44 -17.90 -5.89
N ASN A 666 -14.66 -18.22 -7.17
CA ASN A 666 -15.79 -19.04 -7.59
C ASN A 666 -15.86 -20.33 -6.75
N ALA A 667 -17.05 -20.62 -6.23
CA ALA A 667 -17.37 -21.64 -5.22
C ALA A 667 -16.95 -23.10 -5.54
N ASN A 668 -16.32 -23.35 -6.69
CA ASN A 668 -16.14 -24.71 -7.20
C ASN A 668 -14.80 -25.37 -6.82
N ASN A 669 -13.78 -24.63 -6.32
CA ASN A 669 -12.41 -25.18 -6.24
C ASN A 669 -11.57 -24.86 -4.99
N VAL A 670 -12.18 -24.24 -3.98
CA VAL A 670 -11.56 -24.17 -2.64
C VAL A 670 -12.11 -25.35 -1.85
N PRO A 671 -11.28 -26.32 -1.41
CA PRO A 671 -11.74 -27.33 -0.47
C PRO A 671 -12.42 -26.64 0.71
N THR A 672 -13.73 -26.85 0.82
CA THR A 672 -14.49 -26.21 1.89
C THR A 672 -14.02 -26.84 3.20
N LEU A 673 -13.54 -26.02 4.12
CA LEU A 673 -13.12 -26.54 5.42
C LEU A 673 -14.34 -26.67 6.32
N VAL A 674 -14.31 -27.67 7.18
CA VAL A 674 -15.21 -27.81 8.33
C VAL A 674 -14.37 -27.58 9.57
N ALA A 675 -14.81 -26.66 10.41
CA ALA A 675 -14.19 -26.38 11.70
C ALA A 675 -15.04 -26.98 12.81
N ILE A 676 -14.38 -27.58 13.79
CA ILE A 676 -14.98 -28.18 14.98
C ILE A 676 -14.26 -27.61 16.22
N SER A 677 -15.03 -27.14 17.20
CA SER A 677 -14.44 -26.61 18.45
C SER A 677 -13.87 -27.75 19.30
N GLU A 678 -12.69 -27.57 19.87
CA GLU A 678 -12.10 -28.56 20.80
C GLU A 678 -12.96 -28.76 22.03
N ARG A 679 -13.63 -27.71 22.54
CA ARG A 679 -14.58 -27.85 23.66
C ARG A 679 -15.73 -28.80 23.32
N GLU A 680 -16.21 -28.77 22.08
CA GLU A 680 -17.26 -29.67 21.62
C GLU A 680 -16.72 -31.10 21.44
N LEU A 681 -15.48 -31.24 20.96
CA LEU A 681 -14.78 -32.53 20.92
C LEU A 681 -14.63 -33.12 22.33
N GLU A 682 -14.17 -32.32 23.30
CA GLU A 682 -14.02 -32.70 24.70
C GLU A 682 -15.34 -33.08 25.36
N ARG A 683 -16.43 -32.34 25.05
CA ARG A 683 -17.77 -32.64 25.58
C ARG A 683 -18.30 -34.00 25.12
N VAL A 684 -17.97 -34.38 23.89
CA VAL A 684 -18.41 -35.66 23.29
C VAL A 684 -17.42 -36.79 23.57
N ALA A 685 -16.16 -36.49 23.91
CA ALA A 685 -15.11 -37.44 24.24
C ALA A 685 -15.47 -38.28 25.47
N ARG A 686 -16.16 -39.39 25.24
CA ARG A 686 -16.19 -40.54 26.15
C ARG A 686 -15.00 -41.43 25.81
N THR A 687 -14.38 -42.02 26.83
CA THR A 687 -13.44 -43.13 26.63
C THR A 687 -14.17 -44.24 25.85
N ASP A 688 -13.68 -44.58 24.65
CA ASP A 688 -14.16 -45.62 23.73
C ASP A 688 -15.18 -45.23 22.63
N ASP A 689 -15.21 -43.96 22.16
CA ASP A 689 -16.00 -43.59 20.97
C ASP A 689 -15.22 -43.80 19.64
N ARG A 690 -15.52 -44.90 18.95
CA ARG A 690 -14.92 -45.24 17.65
C ARG A 690 -15.16 -44.18 16.55
N GLY A 691 -16.29 -43.48 16.58
CA GLY A 691 -16.60 -42.42 15.62
C GLY A 691 -15.70 -41.21 15.82
N LEU A 692 -15.45 -40.85 17.08
CA LEU A 692 -14.55 -39.77 17.46
C LEU A 692 -13.07 -40.10 17.17
N GLU A 693 -12.65 -41.34 17.44
CA GLU A 693 -11.30 -41.81 17.07
C GLU A 693 -11.06 -41.66 15.57
N GLU A 694 -11.99 -42.13 14.74
CA GLU A 694 -11.85 -41.99 13.28
C GLU A 694 -11.86 -40.51 12.87
N LEU A 695 -12.76 -39.71 13.43
CA LEU A 695 -12.82 -38.27 13.15
C LEU A 695 -11.51 -37.56 13.47
N SER A 696 -10.85 -37.93 14.57
CA SER A 696 -9.57 -37.34 14.98
C SER A 696 -8.44 -37.56 13.98
N THR A 697 -8.48 -38.68 13.23
CA THR A 697 -7.50 -38.98 12.18
C THR A 697 -7.71 -38.18 10.89
N LEU A 698 -8.88 -37.56 10.73
CA LEU A 698 -9.25 -36.75 9.55
C LEU A 698 -8.88 -35.27 9.71
N PHE A 699 -8.43 -34.85 10.90
CA PHE A 699 -8.03 -33.46 11.13
C PHE A 699 -6.75 -33.11 10.37
N VAL A 700 -6.75 -31.90 9.80
CA VAL A 700 -5.62 -31.38 9.03
C VAL A 700 -4.73 -30.54 9.96
N PRO A 701 -3.40 -30.67 9.89
CA PRO A 701 -2.50 -29.89 10.74
C PRO A 701 -2.69 -28.38 10.52
N GLN A 702 -2.85 -27.61 11.60
CA GLN A 702 -3.04 -26.14 11.56
C GLN A 702 -1.95 -25.40 10.78
N ARG A 703 -0.71 -25.92 10.73
CA ARG A 703 0.41 -25.29 10.01
C ARG A 703 0.31 -25.38 8.49
N SER A 704 -0.52 -26.29 7.96
CA SER A 704 -0.60 -26.57 6.52
C SER A 704 -1.45 -25.58 5.73
N HIS A 705 -2.20 -24.70 6.40
CA HIS A 705 -3.24 -23.85 5.77
C HIS A 705 -3.12 -22.35 6.09
N GLY A 706 -1.99 -21.92 6.66
CA GLY A 706 -1.90 -20.60 7.28
C GLY A 706 -2.79 -20.53 8.53
N SER A 707 -2.57 -19.56 9.40
CA SER A 707 -3.41 -19.36 10.59
C SER A 707 -4.85 -18.99 10.16
N THR A 708 -5.72 -19.99 10.00
CA THR A 708 -7.16 -19.79 9.81
C THR A 708 -7.80 -19.50 11.15
N ASP A 709 -7.62 -18.26 11.62
CA ASP A 709 -8.47 -17.68 12.67
C ASP A 709 -9.94 -17.78 12.18
N VAL A 710 -10.83 -18.41 12.96
CA VAL A 710 -12.29 -18.53 12.66
C VAL A 710 -13.15 -18.20 13.88
N ILE A 711 -14.45 -17.94 13.68
CA ILE A 711 -15.42 -17.67 14.77
C ILE A 711 -16.25 -18.93 15.05
N ILE A 712 -15.80 -19.80 15.96
CA ILE A 712 -16.42 -21.13 16.15
C ILE A 712 -17.39 -21.25 17.32
N GLU A 713 -17.40 -20.27 18.21
CA GLU A 713 -18.23 -20.28 19.42
C GLU A 713 -19.71 -20.55 19.10
N PRO A 714 -20.48 -21.26 19.94
CA PRO A 714 -21.92 -21.36 19.76
C PRO A 714 -22.60 -19.99 19.96
N VAL A 715 -23.78 -19.80 19.38
CA VAL A 715 -24.69 -18.73 19.83
C VAL A 715 -25.27 -19.21 21.15
N LEU A 716 -25.06 -18.46 22.23
CA LEU A 716 -25.74 -18.79 23.48
C LEU A 716 -27.21 -18.39 23.33
N GLN A 717 -28.08 -19.37 23.12
CA GLN A 717 -29.51 -19.18 23.34
C GLN A 717 -29.71 -19.02 24.85
N ASN A 718 -30.06 -17.81 25.28
CA ASN A 718 -30.60 -17.62 26.62
C ASN A 718 -32.10 -17.85 26.57
N ASP A 719 -32.66 -18.51 27.59
CA ASP A 719 -34.11 -18.80 27.72
C ASP A 719 -35.01 -17.54 27.65
N LEU A 720 -34.43 -16.35 27.72
CA LEU A 720 -35.12 -15.06 27.77
C LEU A 720 -35.48 -14.47 26.40
N ASN A 721 -34.86 -14.90 25.28
CA ASN A 721 -35.16 -14.36 23.94
C ASN A 721 -34.86 -15.36 22.81
N ALA A 722 -35.91 -15.89 22.17
CA ALA A 722 -35.80 -16.84 21.06
C ALA A 722 -35.31 -16.22 19.73
N ASP A 723 -35.27 -14.89 19.63
CA ASP A 723 -34.99 -14.15 18.38
C ASP A 723 -33.50 -13.75 18.21
N ILE A 724 -32.62 -14.18 19.12
CA ILE A 724 -31.18 -13.85 19.03
C ILE A 724 -30.53 -14.68 17.92
N SER A 725 -29.90 -14.00 16.98
CA SER A 725 -29.13 -14.59 15.89
C SER A 725 -27.69 -14.09 15.91
N ARG A 726 -26.77 -14.88 15.33
CA ARG A 726 -25.43 -14.37 15.04
C ARG A 726 -25.46 -13.57 13.76
N TRP A 727 -24.91 -12.37 13.82
CA TRP A 727 -24.73 -11.49 12.69
C TRP A 727 -23.25 -11.31 12.40
N VAL A 728 -22.89 -11.17 11.14
CA VAL A 728 -21.52 -10.94 10.69
C VAL A 728 -21.44 -9.85 9.64
N PHE A 729 -20.36 -9.10 9.64
CA PHE A 729 -20.04 -8.13 8.60
C PHE A 729 -18.53 -8.04 8.38
N ARG A 730 -18.12 -7.46 7.25
CA ARG A 730 -16.71 -7.32 6.89
C ARG A 730 -16.06 -6.14 7.62
N ASP A 731 -14.92 -6.40 8.23
CA ASP A 731 -14.14 -5.37 8.90
C ASP A 731 -13.52 -4.39 7.88
N GLY A 732 -13.66 -3.10 8.14
CA GLY A 732 -13.11 -2.05 7.28
C GLY A 732 -13.83 -1.84 5.94
N ARG A 733 -15.00 -2.47 5.71
CA ARG A 733 -15.87 -2.25 4.55
C ARG A 733 -17.07 -1.40 4.92
N PHE A 734 -17.41 -0.45 4.06
CA PHE A 734 -18.55 0.46 4.21
C PHE A 734 -19.29 0.52 2.88
N PRO A 735 -20.63 0.57 2.77
CA PRO A 735 -21.62 0.36 3.82
C PRO A 735 -21.35 -0.88 4.67
N ILE A 736 -21.67 -0.81 5.97
CA ILE A 736 -21.76 -2.02 6.78
C ILE A 736 -23.07 -2.73 6.41
N VAL A 737 -22.95 -3.93 5.85
CA VAL A 737 -24.10 -4.82 5.56
C VAL A 737 -23.99 -6.04 6.47
N PRO A 738 -24.73 -6.08 7.59
CA PRO A 738 -24.75 -7.25 8.45
C PRO A 738 -25.56 -8.37 7.82
N ARG A 739 -25.02 -9.58 7.87
CA ARG A 739 -25.66 -10.80 7.37
C ARG A 739 -25.86 -11.77 8.52
N LYS A 740 -26.98 -12.48 8.52
CA LYS A 740 -27.24 -13.50 9.54
C LYS A 740 -26.36 -14.71 9.24
N LEU A 741 -25.58 -15.17 10.22
CA LEU A 741 -24.70 -16.33 10.09
C LEU A 741 -25.47 -17.60 10.50
N PRO A 742 -25.72 -18.54 9.58
CA PRO A 742 -26.35 -19.81 9.92
C PRO A 742 -25.50 -20.63 10.89
N GLU A 743 -26.13 -21.47 11.74
CA GLU A 743 -25.42 -22.27 12.75
C GLU A 743 -24.38 -23.24 12.15
N TRP A 744 -24.62 -23.70 10.92
CA TRP A 744 -23.75 -24.60 10.18
C TRP A 744 -22.57 -23.90 9.49
N LEU A 745 -22.49 -22.57 9.54
CA LEU A 745 -21.47 -21.76 8.86
C LEU A 745 -20.62 -20.97 9.88
N THR A 746 -19.34 -20.77 9.58
CA THR A 746 -18.43 -19.91 10.33
C THR A 746 -17.64 -19.02 9.38
N VAL A 747 -17.12 -17.90 9.90
CA VAL A 747 -16.38 -16.91 9.12
C VAL A 747 -14.91 -16.82 9.55
N PRO A 748 -13.99 -16.60 8.61
CA PRO A 748 -12.56 -16.48 8.87
C PRO A 748 -12.15 -15.07 9.30
N LYS A 749 -10.84 -14.83 9.47
CA LYS A 749 -10.24 -13.51 9.68
C LYS A 749 -10.75 -12.45 8.70
N GLY A 750 -10.93 -11.22 9.21
CA GLY A 750 -11.47 -10.10 8.46
C GLY A 750 -13.00 -9.97 8.49
N TRP A 751 -13.67 -10.81 9.29
CA TRP A 751 -15.07 -10.64 9.67
C TRP A 751 -15.19 -10.23 11.13
N ILE A 752 -16.24 -9.48 11.44
CA ILE A 752 -16.70 -9.16 12.79
C ILE A 752 -18.05 -9.84 12.98
N ALA A 753 -18.23 -10.53 14.10
CA ALA A 753 -19.50 -11.11 14.52
C ALA A 753 -20.07 -10.37 15.74
N PHE A 754 -21.38 -10.41 15.91
CA PHE A 754 -22.08 -10.08 17.16
C PHE A 754 -23.34 -10.94 17.28
N ASP A 755 -23.78 -11.22 18.50
CA ASP A 755 -25.04 -11.93 18.74
C ASP A 755 -26.11 -10.90 19.11
N GLY A 756 -27.25 -10.93 18.40
CA GLY A 756 -28.35 -10.04 18.70
C GLY A 756 -29.60 -10.22 17.83
N ASP A 757 -30.61 -9.40 18.09
CA ASP A 757 -31.85 -9.38 17.31
C ASP A 757 -31.72 -8.57 16.00
N THR A 758 -32.78 -8.58 15.19
CA THR A 758 -32.85 -7.83 13.92
C THR A 758 -32.72 -6.32 14.12
N PHE A 759 -33.18 -5.79 15.26
CA PHE A 759 -33.06 -4.37 15.61
C PHE A 759 -31.61 -3.97 15.88
N SER A 760 -30.83 -4.84 16.50
CA SER A 760 -29.39 -4.64 16.73
C SER A 760 -28.64 -4.64 15.40
N ALA A 761 -28.98 -5.55 14.49
CA ALA A 761 -28.47 -5.54 13.12
C ALA A 761 -28.87 -4.26 12.36
N ALA A 762 -30.07 -3.74 12.56
CA ALA A 762 -30.52 -2.49 11.97
C ALA A 762 -29.72 -1.28 12.48
N ILE A 763 -29.35 -1.21 13.76
CA ILE A 763 -28.43 -0.18 14.25
C ILE A 763 -27.06 -0.29 13.56
N VAL A 764 -26.52 -1.50 13.44
CA VAL A 764 -25.24 -1.76 12.77
C VAL A 764 -25.27 -1.30 11.30
N ALA A 765 -26.38 -1.53 10.59
CA ALA A 765 -26.59 -1.14 9.19
C ALA A 765 -26.88 0.36 8.96
N SER A 766 -27.40 1.06 9.99
CA SER A 766 -27.88 2.45 9.91
C SER A 766 -26.84 3.48 9.45
N GLY A 767 -25.55 3.16 9.52
CA GLY A 767 -24.45 4.09 9.26
C GLY A 767 -23.88 4.73 10.53
N ILE A 768 -24.56 4.62 11.68
CA ILE A 768 -24.06 5.19 12.95
C ILE A 768 -22.81 4.44 13.46
N LEU A 769 -22.78 3.11 13.35
CA LEU A 769 -21.60 2.31 13.68
C LEU A 769 -20.47 2.59 12.69
N GLU A 770 -20.81 2.82 11.42
CA GLU A 770 -19.83 3.23 10.41
C GLU A 770 -19.16 4.54 10.80
N THR A 771 -19.91 5.56 11.21
CA THR A 771 -19.35 6.83 11.73
C THR A 771 -18.41 6.59 12.92
N TRP A 772 -18.76 5.69 13.83
CA TRP A 772 -17.92 5.30 14.96
C TRP A 772 -16.65 4.54 14.55
N MET A 773 -16.76 3.57 13.64
CA MET A 773 -15.62 2.79 13.15
C MET A 773 -14.66 3.66 12.34
N LYS A 774 -15.21 4.53 11.47
CA LYS A 774 -14.42 5.43 10.63
C LYS A 774 -13.54 6.37 11.45
N SER A 775 -14.05 6.87 12.57
CA SER A 775 -13.34 7.84 13.40
C SER A 775 -12.15 7.27 14.17
N HIS A 776 -12.07 5.94 14.27
CA HIS A 776 -11.08 5.21 15.08
C HIS A 776 -10.24 4.21 14.28
N SER A 777 -10.57 3.95 13.01
CA SER A 777 -9.75 3.12 12.13
C SER A 777 -8.37 3.76 11.91
N SER A 778 -7.28 3.04 12.21
CA SER A 778 -5.92 3.58 12.06
C SER A 778 -5.52 3.72 10.59
N ARG A 779 -4.78 4.79 10.28
CA ARG A 779 -4.36 5.20 8.93
C ARG A 779 -3.68 4.07 8.15
N GLY A 780 -4.37 3.54 7.14
CA GLY A 780 -3.79 2.76 6.07
C GLY A 780 -4.27 3.38 4.75
N SER A 781 -3.35 3.87 3.93
CA SER A 781 -3.63 4.47 2.62
C SER A 781 -3.88 3.42 1.52
N GLY A 782 -4.36 2.23 1.91
CA GLY A 782 -4.75 1.16 1.01
C GLY A 782 -6.26 0.94 1.06
N TRP A 783 -6.79 0.26 0.04
CA TRP A 783 -8.22 -0.08 -0.10
C TRP A 783 -8.82 -0.83 1.09
N GLY A 784 -8.00 -1.43 1.96
CA GLY A 784 -8.42 -1.95 3.25
C GLY A 784 -8.12 -0.98 4.38
N ARG A 785 -9.16 -0.44 5.02
CA ARG A 785 -8.97 0.19 6.34
C ARG A 785 -8.34 -0.84 7.26
N ARG A 786 -7.38 -0.41 8.09
CA ARG A 786 -6.84 -1.32 9.12
C ARG A 786 -7.97 -1.84 9.98
N PRO A 787 -7.90 -3.10 10.41
CA PRO A 787 -8.88 -3.68 11.32
C PRO A 787 -9.13 -2.74 12.49
N VAL A 788 -10.39 -2.38 12.76
CA VAL A 788 -10.74 -1.52 13.90
C VAL A 788 -10.30 -2.21 15.19
N ALA A 789 -9.65 -1.52 16.12
CA ALA A 789 -9.25 -2.18 17.37
C ALA A 789 -10.50 -2.73 18.09
N GLN A 790 -10.43 -3.96 18.60
CA GLN A 790 -11.54 -4.60 19.30
C GLN A 790 -12.11 -3.71 20.42
N SER A 791 -11.24 -3.06 21.18
CA SER A 791 -11.60 -2.10 22.23
C SER A 791 -12.47 -0.92 21.76
N ILE A 792 -12.37 -0.53 20.49
CA ILE A 792 -13.19 0.53 19.92
C ILE A 792 -14.59 0.01 19.60
N LEU A 793 -14.69 -1.20 19.04
CA LEU A 793 -15.99 -1.83 18.77
C LEU A 793 -16.73 -2.06 20.08
N ASP A 794 -16.05 -2.55 21.10
CA ASP A 794 -16.64 -2.77 22.42
C ASP A 794 -17.05 -1.46 23.09
N ALA A 795 -16.35 -0.36 22.83
CA ALA A 795 -16.71 0.96 23.33
C ALA A 795 -17.86 1.65 22.57
N PHE A 796 -18.49 0.99 21.59
CA PHE A 796 -19.61 1.56 20.85
C PHE A 796 -20.81 1.85 21.78
N PRO A 797 -21.29 3.10 21.85
CA PRO A 797 -22.37 3.47 22.76
C PRO A 797 -23.74 3.10 22.18
N TRP A 798 -24.34 2.02 22.68
CA TRP A 798 -25.70 1.61 22.30
C TRP A 798 -26.77 2.58 22.85
N PRO A 799 -27.90 2.82 22.14
CA PRO A 799 -28.92 3.77 22.59
C PRO A 799 -29.75 3.24 23.76
N ASP A 800 -30.35 4.16 24.53
CA ASP A 800 -31.27 3.83 25.62
C ASP A 800 -32.50 3.06 25.04
N GLY A 801 -32.59 1.76 25.35
CA GLY A 801 -33.55 0.83 24.75
C GLY A 801 -32.92 -0.49 24.29
N PHE A 802 -31.60 -0.52 24.15
CA PHE A 802 -30.83 -1.73 23.90
C PHE A 802 -30.20 -2.24 25.19
N ARG A 803 -30.27 -3.56 25.39
CA ARG A 803 -29.63 -4.25 26.52
C ARG A 803 -28.52 -5.15 26.01
N ILE A 804 -27.45 -5.21 26.77
CA ILE A 804 -26.32 -6.11 26.57
C ILE A 804 -26.34 -7.08 27.74
N GLU A 805 -26.51 -8.37 27.50
CA GLU A 805 -26.63 -9.38 28.56
C GLU A 805 -25.87 -10.67 28.21
N GLY A 806 -25.42 -11.41 29.25
CA GLY A 806 -24.77 -12.70 29.10
C GLY A 806 -23.25 -12.67 28.89
N LEU A 807 -22.65 -13.87 28.87
CA LEU A 807 -21.23 -14.12 28.62
C LEU A 807 -21.10 -15.37 27.71
N PRO A 808 -20.83 -15.23 26.39
CA PRO A 808 -20.69 -13.99 25.61
C PRO A 808 -21.90 -13.05 25.63
N ALA A 809 -21.63 -11.76 25.46
CA ALA A 809 -22.66 -10.73 25.41
C ALA A 809 -23.53 -10.86 24.16
N SER A 810 -24.84 -10.78 24.35
CA SER A 810 -25.84 -10.63 23.30
C SER A 810 -26.55 -9.28 23.44
N ILE A 811 -26.97 -8.71 22.32
CA ILE A 811 -27.66 -7.42 22.28
C ILE A 811 -29.06 -7.58 21.75
N TYR A 812 -30.03 -6.96 22.43
CA TYR A 812 -31.39 -6.92 21.95
C TYR A 812 -32.09 -5.62 22.31
N CYS A 813 -33.07 -5.25 21.49
CA CYS A 813 -33.92 -4.09 21.70
C CYS A 813 -35.11 -4.49 22.58
N VAL A 814 -35.33 -3.74 23.67
CA VAL A 814 -36.41 -4.02 24.63
C VAL A 814 -37.72 -3.36 24.22
N ASP A 815 -37.64 -2.19 23.58
CA ASP A 815 -38.79 -1.38 23.21
C ASP A 815 -38.50 -0.57 21.94
N PRO A 816 -38.56 -1.19 20.75
CA PRO A 816 -38.31 -0.48 19.50
C PRO A 816 -39.47 0.48 19.22
N SER A 817 -39.16 1.73 18.88
CA SER A 817 -40.19 2.66 18.43
C SER A 817 -40.89 2.12 17.17
N PRO A 818 -42.21 2.35 16.96
CA PRO A 818 -42.92 1.81 15.80
C PRO A 818 -42.30 2.21 14.45
N SER A 819 -41.73 3.42 14.37
CA SER A 819 -41.07 3.91 13.17
C SER A 819 -39.71 3.26 12.93
N PHE A 820 -38.91 3.03 13.96
CA PHE A 820 -37.66 2.28 13.85
C PHE A 820 -37.93 0.82 13.52
N ALA A 821 -38.92 0.20 14.17
CA ALA A 821 -39.31 -1.17 13.90
C ALA A 821 -39.71 -1.38 12.44
N LYS A 822 -40.48 -0.44 11.88
CA LYS A 822 -40.84 -0.45 10.46
C LYS A 822 -39.61 -0.30 9.56
N ALA A 823 -38.74 0.68 9.82
CA ALA A 823 -37.52 0.89 9.04
C ALA A 823 -36.58 -0.33 9.09
N ALA A 824 -36.52 -1.05 10.22
CA ALA A 824 -35.75 -2.28 10.38
C ALA A 824 -36.38 -3.46 9.62
N GLN A 825 -37.71 -3.55 9.55
CA GLN A 825 -38.41 -4.59 8.79
C GLN A 825 -38.24 -4.45 7.28
N ASP A 826 -38.04 -3.22 6.80
CA ASP A 826 -37.81 -2.93 5.38
C ASP A 826 -36.38 -3.30 4.93
N LEU A 827 -35.47 -3.68 5.84
CA LEU A 827 -34.12 -4.12 5.50
C LEU A 827 -34.12 -5.58 5.02
N PRO A 828 -33.54 -5.87 3.84
CA PRO A 828 -33.40 -7.24 3.34
C PRO A 828 -32.21 -7.92 4.03
N PHE A 829 -32.37 -8.28 5.31
CA PHE A 829 -31.36 -9.06 6.01
C PHE A 829 -31.30 -10.48 5.45
N GLU A 830 -30.30 -10.72 4.61
CA GLU A 830 -30.03 -12.04 4.04
C GLU A 830 -29.22 -12.91 5.02
N GLU A 831 -29.50 -14.21 4.97
CA GLU A 831 -28.62 -15.21 5.55
C GLU A 831 -27.36 -15.36 4.70
N LEU A 832 -26.22 -15.47 5.35
CA LEU A 832 -24.95 -15.72 4.69
C LEU A 832 -24.95 -17.13 4.13
N THR A 833 -24.66 -17.26 2.85
CA THR A 833 -24.62 -18.55 2.16
C THR A 833 -23.18 -19.05 1.97
N GLY A 834 -23.01 -20.35 1.77
CA GLY A 834 -21.68 -20.95 1.59
C GLY A 834 -20.98 -20.55 0.29
N ASP A 835 -21.74 -20.05 -0.67
CA ASP A 835 -21.32 -19.52 -1.97
C ASP A 835 -21.16 -17.99 -1.99
N PHE A 836 -21.22 -17.33 -0.82
CA PHE A 836 -21.07 -15.88 -0.71
C PHE A 836 -19.75 -15.41 -1.32
N GLN A 837 -19.85 -14.62 -2.39
CA GLN A 837 -18.74 -13.90 -3.00
C GLN A 837 -18.61 -12.54 -2.34
N HIS A 838 -17.39 -12.00 -2.26
CA HIS A 838 -17.20 -10.68 -1.67
C HIS A 838 -17.73 -9.61 -2.63
N PRO A 839 -18.81 -8.91 -2.27
CA PRO A 839 -19.28 -7.79 -3.05
C PRO A 839 -18.19 -6.71 -3.06
N SER A 840 -17.95 -6.16 -4.24
CA SER A 840 -17.23 -4.92 -4.44
C SER A 840 -17.88 -3.78 -3.64
N GLN A 841 -17.14 -2.70 -3.47
CA GLN A 841 -17.65 -1.49 -2.80
C GLN A 841 -18.96 -0.99 -3.45
N SER A 842 -19.02 -1.02 -4.78
CA SER A 842 -20.19 -0.57 -5.54
C SER A 842 -21.36 -1.54 -5.38
N GLU A 843 -21.11 -2.86 -5.31
CA GLU A 843 -22.15 -3.86 -5.05
C GLU A 843 -22.73 -3.72 -3.64
N LEU A 844 -21.90 -3.49 -2.62
CA LEU A 844 -22.36 -3.19 -1.26
C LEU A 844 -23.26 -1.95 -1.19
N GLU A 845 -22.96 -0.92 -1.99
CA GLU A 845 -23.79 0.29 -2.09
C GLU A 845 -25.14 0.05 -2.77
N LEU A 846 -25.29 -1.04 -3.51
CA LEU A 846 -26.55 -1.46 -4.14
C LEU A 846 -27.36 -2.44 -3.26
N GLU A 847 -26.72 -3.13 -2.32
CA GLU A 847 -27.39 -4.12 -1.45
C GLU A 847 -28.40 -3.49 -0.48
N ILE A 848 -28.12 -2.28 0.01
CA ILE A 848 -29.06 -1.50 0.82
C ILE A 848 -29.33 -0.20 0.07
N ASP A 849 -30.55 -0.05 -0.44
CA ASP A 849 -30.91 1.16 -1.15
C ASP A 849 -30.75 2.40 -0.25
N PHE A 850 -30.27 3.48 -0.86
CA PHE A 850 -29.94 4.70 -0.15
C PHE A 850 -31.14 5.31 0.62
N PRO A 851 -32.37 5.39 0.05
CA PRO A 851 -33.55 5.84 0.77
C PRO A 851 -33.83 5.07 2.07
N THR A 852 -33.81 3.74 2.02
CA THR A 852 -34.01 2.88 3.20
C THR A 852 -32.93 3.12 4.24
N ARG A 853 -31.67 3.19 3.82
CA ARG A 853 -30.55 3.45 4.73
C ARG A 853 -30.63 4.82 5.39
N ARG A 854 -31.05 5.85 4.65
CA ARG A 854 -31.25 7.21 5.18
C ARG A 854 -32.42 7.27 6.16
N LEU A 855 -33.52 6.58 5.86
CA LEU A 855 -34.65 6.46 6.79
C LEU A 855 -34.20 5.79 8.10
N LEU A 856 -33.49 4.67 7.99
CA LEU A 856 -32.95 3.94 9.12
C LEU A 856 -32.03 4.81 9.98
N LEU A 857 -31.09 5.53 9.36
CA LEU A 857 -30.21 6.47 10.06
C LEU A 857 -31.01 7.51 10.87
N ASN A 858 -32.03 8.12 10.26
CA ASN A 858 -32.87 9.11 10.93
C ASN A 858 -33.62 8.53 12.13
N GLU A 859 -34.15 7.31 11.99
CA GLU A 859 -34.83 6.63 13.10
C GLU A 859 -33.85 6.21 14.21
N THR A 860 -32.65 5.76 13.84
CA THR A 860 -31.58 5.48 14.81
C THR A 860 -31.17 6.73 15.58
N LEU A 861 -31.01 7.88 14.91
CA LEU A 861 -30.72 9.16 15.58
C LEU A 861 -31.84 9.59 16.54
N LYS A 862 -33.11 9.26 16.26
CA LYS A 862 -34.22 9.50 17.20
C LYS A 862 -34.10 8.64 18.44
N LEU A 863 -33.70 7.36 18.33
CA LEU A 863 -33.46 6.48 19.48
C LEU A 863 -32.35 7.03 20.38
N TYR A 864 -31.33 7.62 19.77
CA TYR A 864 -30.27 8.32 20.46
C TYR A 864 -30.70 9.66 21.08
N GLY A 865 -31.91 10.16 20.83
CA GLY A 865 -32.32 11.51 21.23
C GLY A 865 -31.58 12.62 20.46
N ALA A 866 -30.91 12.28 19.36
CA ALA A 866 -30.09 13.16 18.52
C ALA A 866 -30.89 13.75 17.34
N GLN A 867 -32.16 14.10 17.59
CA GLN A 867 -33.06 14.64 16.56
C GLN A 867 -32.52 15.99 16.07
N GLY A 868 -32.18 16.07 14.78
CA GLY A 868 -31.62 17.29 14.18
C GLY A 868 -30.12 17.22 13.88
N VAL A 869 -29.44 16.13 14.26
CA VAL A 869 -28.10 15.81 13.71
C VAL A 869 -28.23 15.58 12.21
N ARG A 870 -27.48 16.35 11.42
CA ARG A 870 -27.51 16.30 9.95
C ARG A 870 -26.16 15.94 9.34
N THR A 871 -25.11 16.00 10.14
CA THR A 871 -23.73 15.78 9.70
C THR A 871 -23.09 14.63 10.45
N GLU A 872 -22.13 13.97 9.80
CA GLU A 872 -21.37 12.87 10.37
C GLU A 872 -20.52 13.34 11.56
N GLY A 873 -20.00 14.58 11.51
CA GLY A 873 -19.23 15.18 12.61
C GLY A 873 -20.07 15.39 13.87
N GLN A 874 -21.30 15.90 13.73
CA GLN A 874 -22.25 16.03 14.84
C GLN A 874 -22.64 14.68 15.43
N ALA A 875 -22.87 13.68 14.57
CA ALA A 875 -23.18 12.32 15.01
C ALA A 875 -22.01 11.72 15.81
N LEU A 876 -20.78 11.90 15.33
CA LEU A 876 -19.58 11.44 16.04
C LEU A 876 -19.42 12.12 17.41
N GLU A 877 -19.57 13.45 17.49
CA GLU A 877 -19.54 14.17 18.76
C GLU A 877 -20.57 13.61 19.75
N PHE A 878 -21.79 13.39 19.25
CA PHE A 878 -22.86 12.84 20.05
C PHE A 878 -22.50 11.45 20.62
N LEU A 879 -21.97 10.56 19.78
CA LEU A 879 -21.50 9.23 20.17
C LEU A 879 -20.37 9.32 21.20
N MET A 880 -19.38 10.20 21.01
CA MET A 880 -18.28 10.38 21.95
C MET A 880 -18.78 10.84 23.33
N ASN A 881 -19.68 11.82 23.37
CA ASN A 881 -20.28 12.30 24.61
C ASN A 881 -21.07 11.20 25.34
N MET A 882 -21.79 10.34 24.61
CA MET A 882 -22.46 9.20 25.21
C MET A 882 -21.48 8.17 25.76
N ALA A 883 -20.45 7.80 24.99
CA ALA A 883 -19.44 6.85 25.45
C ALA A 883 -18.75 7.33 26.75
N GLU A 884 -18.51 8.64 26.88
CA GLU A 884 -18.02 9.25 28.13
C GLU A 884 -19.02 9.17 29.29
N ARG A 885 -20.33 9.38 29.03
CA ARG A 885 -21.38 9.22 30.04
C ARG A 885 -21.51 7.78 30.50
N PHE A 886 -21.55 6.82 29.56
CA PHE A 886 -21.56 5.40 29.88
C PHE A 886 -20.39 5.03 30.79
N ARG A 887 -19.20 5.56 30.52
CA ARG A 887 -18.02 5.37 31.38
C ARG A 887 -18.21 5.93 32.80
N ALA A 888 -18.81 7.12 32.94
CA ALA A 888 -19.04 7.74 34.23
C ALA A 888 -20.10 6.99 35.06
N ASP A 889 -21.14 6.46 34.42
CA ASP A 889 -22.18 5.67 35.07
C ASP A 889 -21.61 4.33 35.58
N PHE A 890 -20.74 3.68 34.80
CA PHE A 890 -20.10 2.43 35.21
C PHE A 890 -19.08 2.61 36.36
N SER A 891 -18.33 3.71 36.38
CA SER A 891 -17.37 3.96 37.47
C SER A 891 -18.06 4.28 38.79
N THR A 892 -19.31 4.78 38.75
CA THR A 892 -20.09 5.14 39.93
C THR A 892 -21.01 4.01 40.40
N ASN A 893 -21.45 3.11 39.52
CA ASN A 893 -22.26 1.95 39.88
C ASN A 893 -22.05 0.75 38.92
N PRO A 894 -20.98 -0.04 39.08
CA PRO A 894 -20.63 -1.12 38.15
C PRO A 894 -21.68 -2.26 38.09
N PHE A 895 -22.60 -2.32 39.05
CA PHE A 895 -23.66 -3.33 39.11
C PHE A 895 -25.08 -2.77 38.89
N GLY A 896 -25.24 -1.45 38.78
CA GLY A 896 -26.55 -0.78 38.86
C GLY A 896 -27.45 -0.94 37.63
N ARG A 897 -26.88 -1.14 36.43
CA ARG A 897 -27.67 -1.39 35.22
C ARG A 897 -28.02 -2.88 35.00
N PHE A 898 -27.39 -3.80 35.74
CA PHE A 898 -27.61 -5.24 35.59
C PHE A 898 -28.51 -5.87 36.65
N ALA A 899 -28.83 -5.16 37.74
CA ALA A 899 -29.49 -5.78 38.90
C ALA A 899 -30.86 -5.23 39.28
N ASP A 900 -31.31 -4.08 38.79
CA ASP A 900 -32.57 -3.48 39.28
C ASP A 900 -33.67 -3.41 38.21
N LYS A 901 -34.49 -4.46 38.21
CA LYS A 901 -35.97 -4.44 38.24
C LYS A 901 -36.49 -5.88 38.14
N SER A 902 -36.39 -6.61 39.26
CA SER A 902 -37.33 -7.68 39.61
C SER A 902 -38.52 -7.11 40.35
#